data_AF-A0A3C0UKH8-F1
#
_entry.id   AF-A0A3C0UKH8-F1
#
_cell.length_a   1.000
_cell.length_b   1.000
_cell.length_c   1.000
_cell.angle_alpha   90.00
_cell.angle_beta   90.00
_cell.angle_gamma   90.00
#
_symmetry.space_group_name_H-M   'P 1'
#
loop_
_entity.id
_entity.type
_entity.pdbx_description
1 polymer ?
#
loop_
_entity_poly.entity_id
_entity_poly.type
_entity_poly.pdbx_seq_one_letter_code
_entity_poly.pdbx_strand_id
1 'polypeptide(L)'
;MKNKKMVLSLAAVLSICLIGLFFFKNVFLTQTGSEYRNITDMKSSYEADAEIASALAQLKNSQEKATIITGGKSGQRQIALTFDGLSDRTTMQQVLDLLKKYNAKATFFVDGMQTAEDPQTVVNIKNAGYRIENYTLSGMGKMDTLPVERLVRDFCRAQKIIRVTTDQGPNLLKCNDTKYTDQVLQAARAAGFVSVVKSDAFVNVKQVNTSQAADAFVGSLLPGSIVSIKLKTNTEPVAKDAGKTEQKPAIDKQPGLKNLTQQADFGEKGTIEAVEKLLIALTKVNYTTVYVEDFAIKGLTKPVKTSLLPDSSLLVQHITAFWSVASSLIQEEAANFLAIRTCYAADVAGAAAQEIKVITTTEPALSFTFGGISNEAVVNDMLTRLQNLGIKGTFFIADTEMKRYPGTLRTIINNGHELGIAIRPKDGETLEETQRLILRDRKLLQEQFGVDTYLERQPWGAVTDTTKAAVAGMGCKLIGQSINVVQSKHKDYSTADQVMAEIFGKSVISLGRGQIIHFRMDFYSNDRLIGDLVEAVKQRKVDSIAFAASYDNPANNQANSSQYVIKPVGAILGNAKYVYQYPIDPATIPTYLRSNAPKLVINDHNFLTEVSKRYIGNPDVGYEDRMLGFSRMDTRRLDKTGLVHTNDNVIFLTFDDWGTDAPINKLLYVLRKHNVPGVFFVLTHNVMYNPNLLRAIAVEGHEIGSHSDMHKPMVVRDPKTGKQVPTQTKDEYTAELASSYQKLEQIVGNVTVNGKPALTRFFRPPTLAVSRMGFEALLATGYEYTISGESTYDYKAENVSQLVNTIKDSIYTKNGEVKKGSVLVLHMGDGVPYTPIALDILLTANEAKADSDPSKFKVGRLSDYLKAGYTQMSQHLQ
;
A
#
# COMPACT_ATOMS: atom_id res chain seq x y z
N MET A 1 -46.08 -22.87 -59.94
CA MET A 1 -45.89 -23.11 -58.48
C MET A 1 -44.49 -23.58 -58.06
N LYS A 2 -43.57 -23.94 -58.98
CA LYS A 2 -42.19 -24.35 -58.61
C LYS A 2 -41.21 -23.19 -58.32
N ASN A 3 -41.35 -22.03 -58.97
CA ASN A 3 -40.40 -20.92 -58.77
C ASN A 3 -40.63 -20.08 -57.49
N LYS A 4 -41.85 -19.98 -56.96
CA LYS A 4 -42.11 -19.23 -55.71
C LYS A 4 -41.53 -19.91 -54.48
N LYS A 5 -41.55 -21.25 -54.42
CA LYS A 5 -40.92 -22.00 -53.31
C LYS A 5 -39.40 -21.89 -53.37
N MET A 6 -38.80 -21.92 -54.55
CA MET A 6 -37.35 -21.77 -54.72
C MET A 6 -36.86 -20.37 -54.32
N VAL A 7 -37.62 -19.31 -54.64
CA VAL A 7 -37.29 -17.93 -54.23
C VAL A 7 -37.45 -17.72 -52.72
N LEU A 8 -38.48 -18.33 -52.10
CA LEU A 8 -38.65 -18.29 -50.63
C LEU A 8 -37.56 -19.10 -49.90
N SER A 9 -37.15 -20.24 -50.44
CA SER A 9 -36.03 -21.02 -49.89
C SER A 9 -34.70 -20.28 -50.03
N LEU A 10 -34.46 -19.60 -51.17
CA LEU A 10 -33.24 -18.81 -51.37
C LEU A 10 -33.22 -17.57 -50.47
N ALA A 11 -34.35 -16.92 -50.26
CA ALA A 11 -34.47 -15.79 -49.33
C ALA A 11 -34.32 -16.21 -47.86
N ALA A 12 -34.81 -17.40 -47.49
CA ALA A 12 -34.62 -17.95 -46.15
C ALA A 12 -33.15 -18.34 -45.92
N VAL A 13 -32.49 -18.95 -46.90
CA VAL A 13 -31.04 -19.24 -46.83
C VAL A 13 -30.22 -17.95 -46.80
N LEU A 14 -30.56 -16.94 -47.59
CA LEU A 14 -29.89 -15.63 -47.52
C LEU A 14 -30.09 -14.96 -46.17
N SER A 15 -31.28 -15.08 -45.57
CA SER A 15 -31.58 -14.51 -44.25
C SER A 15 -30.84 -15.28 -43.14
N ILE A 16 -30.74 -16.60 -43.24
CA ILE A 16 -29.95 -17.43 -42.30
C ILE A 16 -28.46 -17.20 -42.50
N CYS A 17 -27.98 -16.94 -43.72
CA CYS A 17 -26.60 -16.55 -43.97
C CYS A 17 -26.31 -15.11 -43.52
N LEU A 18 -27.27 -14.19 -43.59
CA LEU A 18 -27.14 -12.81 -43.08
C LEU A 18 -27.22 -12.77 -41.55
N ILE A 19 -28.11 -13.55 -40.94
CA ILE A 19 -28.18 -13.75 -39.49
C ILE A 19 -26.92 -14.50 -39.03
N GLY A 20 -26.51 -15.52 -39.78
CA GLY A 20 -25.26 -16.25 -39.57
C GLY A 20 -24.03 -15.37 -39.71
N LEU A 21 -24.00 -14.41 -40.66
CA LEU A 21 -22.96 -13.38 -40.79
C LEU A 21 -23.09 -12.33 -39.69
N PHE A 22 -24.28 -12.00 -39.21
CA PHE A 22 -24.47 -11.05 -38.12
C PHE A 22 -24.04 -11.66 -36.78
N PHE A 23 -24.33 -12.95 -36.56
CA PHE A 23 -23.84 -13.73 -35.44
C PHE A 23 -22.37 -14.10 -35.60
N PHE A 24 -21.85 -14.45 -36.79
CA PHE A 24 -20.40 -14.63 -37.00
C PHE A 24 -19.64 -13.31 -36.90
N LYS A 25 -20.22 -12.17 -37.27
CA LYS A 25 -19.60 -10.86 -37.05
C LYS A 25 -19.66 -10.45 -35.57
N ASN A 26 -20.65 -10.93 -34.81
CA ASN A 26 -20.73 -10.70 -33.35
C ASN A 26 -20.05 -11.80 -32.49
N VAL A 27 -19.71 -12.97 -33.07
CA VAL A 27 -19.12 -14.14 -32.36
C VAL A 27 -17.69 -14.43 -32.84
N PHE A 28 -17.31 -13.98 -34.04
CA PHE A 28 -15.97 -14.17 -34.64
C PHE A 28 -15.27 -12.86 -35.08
N LEU A 29 -15.89 -11.70 -34.86
CA LEU A 29 -15.20 -10.40 -34.82
C LEU A 29 -15.22 -9.78 -33.41
N THR A 30 -15.52 -10.59 -32.39
CA THR A 30 -14.80 -10.47 -31.12
C THR A 30 -13.36 -10.88 -31.39
N GLN A 31 -12.54 -9.91 -31.78
CA GLN A 31 -11.09 -9.96 -31.56
C GLN A 31 -10.90 -10.45 -30.10
N THR A 32 -10.56 -11.70 -29.81
CA THR A 32 -9.23 -12.30 -29.99
C THR A 32 -8.14 -11.26 -29.76
N GLY A 33 -7.78 -11.07 -28.50
CA GLY A 33 -6.39 -11.04 -28.03
C GLY A 33 -5.37 -10.22 -28.82
N SER A 34 -5.68 -9.01 -29.30
CA SER A 34 -4.65 -8.15 -29.90
C SER A 34 -4.76 -6.64 -29.61
N GLU A 35 -5.39 -6.22 -28.50
CA GLU A 35 -5.23 -4.86 -27.94
C GLU A 35 -4.97 -4.85 -26.42
N TYR A 36 -4.40 -5.93 -25.86
CA TYR A 36 -3.62 -5.81 -24.62
C TYR A 36 -2.20 -5.37 -24.95
N ARG A 37 -2.07 -4.16 -25.54
CA ARG A 37 -0.78 -3.47 -25.51
C ARG A 37 -0.61 -2.92 -24.09
N ASN A 38 0.39 -3.45 -23.39
CA ASN A 38 1.08 -2.79 -22.29
C ASN A 38 0.25 -2.41 -21.04
N ILE A 39 0.35 -3.22 -19.98
CA ILE A 39 -0.07 -2.88 -18.60
C ILE A 39 0.86 -1.81 -17.97
N THR A 40 1.76 -1.20 -18.75
CA THR A 40 2.47 0.04 -18.38
C THR A 40 1.57 1.28 -18.38
N ASP A 41 0.28 1.15 -18.72
CA ASP A 41 -0.58 2.25 -19.15
C ASP A 41 -1.80 2.55 -18.26
N MET A 42 -1.88 2.00 -17.03
CA MET A 42 -2.98 2.38 -16.13
C MET A 42 -2.86 3.82 -15.62
N LYS A 43 -1.65 4.41 -15.61
CA LYS A 43 -1.47 5.86 -15.35
C LYS A 43 -1.88 6.74 -16.53
N SER A 44 -1.59 6.37 -17.78
CA SER A 44 -2.13 7.12 -18.93
C SER A 44 -3.65 6.97 -19.04
N SER A 45 -4.21 5.86 -18.54
CA SER A 45 -5.65 5.68 -18.46
C SER A 45 -6.32 6.70 -17.51
N TYR A 46 -5.57 7.31 -16.59
CA TYR A 46 -6.02 8.45 -15.77
C TYR A 46 -5.59 9.82 -16.32
N GLU A 47 -4.71 9.86 -17.32
CA GLU A 47 -4.34 11.09 -18.02
C GLU A 47 -5.52 11.54 -18.88
N ALA A 48 -6.20 12.59 -18.40
CA ALA A 48 -7.33 13.19 -19.09
C ALA A 48 -6.88 14.18 -20.17
N ASP A 49 -5.68 14.09 -20.74
CA ASP A 49 -5.11 15.14 -21.59
C ASP A 49 -5.90 15.36 -22.88
N ALA A 50 -6.44 14.29 -23.48
CA ALA A 50 -7.34 14.38 -24.63
C ALA A 50 -8.68 15.01 -24.24
N GLU A 51 -9.27 14.58 -23.12
CA GLU A 51 -10.52 15.14 -22.59
C GLU A 51 -10.35 16.62 -22.20
N ILE A 52 -9.21 16.99 -21.61
CA ILE A 52 -8.84 18.37 -21.25
C ILE A 52 -8.67 19.22 -22.50
N ALA A 53 -7.93 18.73 -23.51
CA ALA A 53 -7.72 19.47 -24.74
C ALA A 53 -9.06 19.72 -25.46
N SER A 54 -9.93 18.70 -25.53
CA SER A 54 -11.28 18.81 -26.08
C SER A 54 -12.13 19.81 -25.29
N ALA A 55 -12.11 19.73 -23.96
CA ALA A 55 -12.88 20.63 -23.10
C ALA A 55 -12.38 22.08 -23.20
N LEU A 56 -11.07 22.32 -23.22
CA LEU A 56 -10.50 23.66 -23.42
C LEU A 56 -10.84 24.22 -24.81
N ALA A 57 -10.91 23.38 -25.85
CA ALA A 57 -11.36 23.79 -27.17
C ALA A 57 -12.86 24.14 -27.19
N GLN A 58 -13.70 23.34 -26.53
CA GLN A 58 -15.13 23.65 -26.37
C GLN A 58 -15.35 24.94 -25.59
N LEU A 59 -14.60 25.18 -24.52
CA LEU A 59 -14.67 26.41 -23.72
C LEU A 59 -14.36 27.67 -24.54
N LYS A 60 -13.46 27.58 -25.54
CA LYS A 60 -13.15 28.68 -26.46
C LYS A 60 -14.25 28.92 -27.50
N ASN A 61 -14.94 27.85 -27.92
CA ASN A 61 -15.84 27.87 -29.07
C ASN A 61 -17.33 27.90 -28.69
N SER A 62 -17.67 27.73 -27.42
CA SER A 62 -19.04 27.67 -26.92
C SER A 62 -19.19 28.44 -25.60
N GLN A 63 -20.32 29.10 -25.45
CA GLN A 63 -20.71 29.81 -24.22
C GLN A 63 -21.79 29.03 -23.43
N GLU A 64 -22.08 27.79 -23.82
CA GLU A 64 -23.06 26.94 -23.14
C GLU A 64 -22.67 26.72 -21.68
N LYS A 65 -23.69 26.67 -20.82
CA LYS A 65 -23.55 26.52 -19.37
C LYS A 65 -24.23 25.23 -18.92
N ALA A 66 -23.61 24.53 -17.97
CA ALA A 66 -24.29 23.46 -17.27
C ALA A 66 -25.47 24.03 -16.49
N THR A 67 -26.59 23.31 -16.43
CA THR A 67 -27.75 23.73 -15.64
C THR A 67 -27.51 23.41 -14.16
N ILE A 68 -28.01 24.26 -13.26
CA ILE A 68 -27.95 23.97 -11.83
C ILE A 68 -29.21 23.19 -11.44
N ILE A 69 -29.01 21.99 -10.88
CA ILE A 69 -30.06 21.24 -10.19
C ILE A 69 -30.05 21.69 -8.72
N THR A 70 -31.15 22.28 -8.29
CA THR A 70 -31.50 22.57 -6.89
C THR A 70 -32.80 21.85 -6.55
N GLY A 71 -33.18 21.81 -5.27
CA GLY A 71 -34.46 21.28 -4.87
C GLY A 71 -35.63 21.96 -5.59
N GLY A 72 -36.59 21.16 -6.03
CA GLY A 72 -37.79 21.62 -6.73
C GLY A 72 -38.99 21.77 -5.80
N LYS A 73 -39.98 22.60 -6.16
CA LYS A 73 -41.29 22.61 -5.50
C LYS A 73 -42.08 21.37 -5.90
N SER A 74 -41.76 20.22 -5.34
CA SER A 74 -42.59 19.02 -5.47
C SER A 74 -43.69 19.04 -4.41
N GLY A 75 -44.94 18.80 -4.80
CA GLY A 75 -46.03 18.57 -3.85
C GLY A 75 -45.92 17.21 -3.12
N GLN A 76 -44.97 16.36 -3.54
CA GLN A 76 -44.74 15.03 -2.95
C GLN A 76 -43.62 15.11 -1.91
N ARG A 77 -43.79 14.44 -0.76
CA ARG A 77 -42.78 14.33 0.31
C ARG A 77 -41.61 13.44 -0.13
N GLN A 78 -40.76 13.96 -1.00
CA GLN A 78 -39.56 13.30 -1.48
C GLN A 78 -38.33 14.19 -1.27
N ILE A 79 -37.16 13.60 -1.04
CA ILE A 79 -35.87 14.30 -0.98
C ILE A 79 -34.79 13.52 -1.72
N ALA A 80 -33.74 14.21 -2.20
CA ALA A 80 -32.52 13.54 -2.66
C ALA A 80 -31.50 13.55 -1.53
N LEU A 81 -31.05 12.37 -1.12
CA LEU A 81 -29.98 12.23 -0.14
C LEU A 81 -28.63 12.12 -0.86
N THR A 82 -27.69 13.00 -0.54
CA THR A 82 -26.34 12.95 -1.11
C THR A 82 -25.27 12.83 -0.04
N PHE A 83 -24.21 12.11 -0.40
CA PHE A 83 -23.00 11.99 0.40
C PHE A 83 -21.86 12.63 -0.35
N ASP A 84 -21.17 13.55 0.30
CA ASP A 84 -20.16 14.40 -0.30
C ASP A 84 -18.77 13.99 0.22
N GLY A 85 -17.91 13.47 -0.68
CA GLY A 85 -16.61 12.87 -0.36
C GLY A 85 -16.70 11.40 0.04
N LEU A 86 -15.55 10.79 0.40
CA LEU A 86 -15.49 9.46 1.01
C LEU A 86 -14.97 9.54 2.46
N SER A 87 -15.39 8.57 3.27
CA SER A 87 -14.80 8.25 4.58
C SER A 87 -13.99 6.95 4.47
N ASP A 88 -13.42 6.50 5.57
CA ASP A 88 -12.82 5.16 5.67
C ASP A 88 -13.81 4.04 5.28
N ARG A 89 -13.26 2.91 4.83
CA ARG A 89 -14.04 1.77 4.31
C ARG A 89 -15.05 1.21 5.32
N THR A 90 -14.77 1.29 6.62
CA THR A 90 -15.67 0.74 7.66
C THR A 90 -16.90 1.62 7.81
N THR A 91 -16.70 2.93 7.98
CA THR A 91 -17.79 3.90 8.02
C THR A 91 -18.62 3.87 6.74
N MET A 92 -17.95 3.79 5.58
CA MET A 92 -18.64 3.68 4.30
C MET A 92 -19.51 2.43 4.21
N GLN A 93 -19.01 1.26 4.62
CA GLN A 93 -19.81 0.04 4.62
C GLN A 93 -21.03 0.16 5.55
N GLN A 94 -20.86 0.74 6.74
CA GLN A 94 -21.96 0.92 7.69
C GLN A 94 -23.02 1.91 7.19
N VAL A 95 -22.62 2.96 6.49
CA VAL A 95 -23.55 3.87 5.81
C VAL A 95 -24.33 3.12 4.72
N LEU A 96 -23.67 2.30 3.90
CA LEU A 96 -24.33 1.49 2.87
C LEU A 96 -25.33 0.49 3.47
N ASP A 97 -24.97 -0.13 4.60
CA ASP A 97 -25.83 -1.06 5.33
C ASP A 97 -27.07 -0.36 5.91
N LEU A 98 -26.91 0.86 6.45
CA LEU A 98 -28.03 1.68 6.92
C LEU A 98 -28.95 2.07 5.77
N LEU A 99 -28.40 2.59 4.66
CA LEU A 99 -29.20 2.94 3.49
C LEU A 99 -29.99 1.72 2.98
N LYS A 100 -29.38 0.53 2.95
CA LYS A 100 -30.06 -0.72 2.58
C LYS A 100 -31.15 -1.10 3.58
N LYS A 101 -30.87 -1.01 4.89
CA LYS A 101 -31.82 -1.30 5.99
C LYS A 101 -33.08 -0.44 5.88
N TYR A 102 -32.94 0.83 5.54
CA TYR A 102 -34.06 1.77 5.42
C TYR A 102 -34.60 1.90 3.98
N ASN A 103 -34.14 1.06 3.04
CA ASN A 103 -34.50 1.10 1.62
C ASN A 103 -34.36 2.51 1.02
N ALA A 104 -33.31 3.22 1.42
CA ALA A 104 -33.08 4.60 1.04
C ALA A 104 -32.24 4.70 -0.23
N LYS A 105 -32.66 5.52 -1.18
CA LYS A 105 -31.85 5.89 -2.36
C LYS A 105 -30.90 7.02 -1.99
N ALA A 106 -29.67 6.94 -2.49
CA ALA A 106 -28.66 7.95 -2.27
C ALA A 106 -27.73 8.12 -3.48
N THR A 107 -27.16 9.31 -3.60
CA THR A 107 -26.15 9.66 -4.60
C THR A 107 -24.84 10.04 -3.90
N PHE A 108 -23.75 9.36 -4.25
CA PHE A 108 -22.41 9.61 -3.70
C PHE A 108 -21.62 10.47 -4.66
N PHE A 109 -21.25 11.68 -4.24
CA PHE A 109 -20.29 12.50 -4.95
C PHE A 109 -18.90 12.17 -4.42
N VAL A 110 -18.08 11.50 -5.23
CA VAL A 110 -16.74 11.03 -4.87
C VAL A 110 -15.67 11.87 -5.57
N ASP A 111 -14.56 12.16 -4.90
CA ASP A 111 -13.46 12.90 -5.53
C ASP A 111 -12.50 11.95 -6.27
N GLY A 112 -11.85 12.48 -7.30
CA GLY A 112 -10.97 11.70 -8.18
C GLY A 112 -9.76 11.10 -7.46
N MET A 113 -9.12 11.83 -6.56
CA MET A 113 -7.92 11.36 -5.86
C MET A 113 -8.23 10.20 -4.93
N GLN A 114 -9.25 10.33 -4.07
CA GLN A 114 -9.66 9.23 -3.20
C GLN A 114 -10.18 8.02 -3.99
N THR A 115 -10.81 8.25 -5.14
CA THR A 115 -11.25 7.16 -6.03
C THR A 115 -10.06 6.41 -6.65
N ALA A 116 -8.94 7.08 -6.93
CA ALA A 116 -7.71 6.43 -7.38
C ALA A 116 -6.98 5.72 -6.23
N GLU A 117 -7.08 6.24 -5.02
CA GLU A 117 -6.42 5.71 -3.82
C GLU A 117 -7.15 4.48 -3.24
N ASP A 118 -8.49 4.51 -3.18
CA ASP A 118 -9.34 3.39 -2.75
C ASP A 118 -10.46 3.12 -3.75
N PRO A 119 -10.13 2.58 -4.95
CA PRO A 119 -11.12 2.24 -5.96
C PRO A 119 -12.12 1.21 -5.46
N GLN A 120 -11.72 0.35 -4.51
CA GLN A 120 -12.59 -0.70 -3.98
C GLN A 120 -13.78 -0.14 -3.21
N THR A 121 -13.60 0.94 -2.44
CA THR A 121 -14.73 1.57 -1.73
C THR A 121 -15.75 2.14 -2.72
N VAL A 122 -15.29 2.75 -3.81
CA VAL A 122 -16.17 3.28 -4.86
C VAL A 122 -16.86 2.15 -5.64
N VAL A 123 -16.14 1.07 -5.94
CA VAL A 123 -16.72 -0.16 -6.52
C VAL A 123 -17.77 -0.78 -5.59
N ASN A 124 -17.57 -0.75 -4.27
CA ASN A 124 -18.56 -1.26 -3.31
C ASN A 124 -19.83 -0.41 -3.30
N ILE A 125 -19.73 0.92 -3.38
CA ILE A 125 -20.88 1.82 -3.53
C ILE A 125 -21.67 1.47 -4.80
N LYS A 126 -20.97 1.25 -5.92
CA LYS A 126 -21.56 0.84 -7.21
C LYS A 126 -22.29 -0.49 -7.06
N ASN A 127 -21.62 -1.51 -6.52
CA ASN A 127 -22.15 -2.85 -6.35
C ASN A 127 -23.36 -2.89 -5.39
N ALA A 128 -23.42 -1.96 -4.44
CA ALA A 128 -24.58 -1.77 -3.58
C ALA A 128 -25.76 -1.06 -4.27
N GLY A 129 -25.62 -0.63 -5.52
CA GLY A 129 -26.68 -0.09 -6.36
C GLY A 129 -26.90 1.43 -6.26
N TYR A 130 -25.99 2.16 -5.61
CA TYR A 130 -26.08 3.62 -5.46
C TYR A 130 -25.48 4.36 -6.67
N ARG A 131 -25.83 5.64 -6.83
CA ARG A 131 -25.27 6.51 -7.88
C ARG A 131 -23.92 7.06 -7.44
N ILE A 132 -22.97 7.12 -8.37
CA ILE A 132 -21.64 7.68 -8.16
C ILE A 132 -21.47 8.85 -9.12
N GLU A 133 -21.18 10.01 -8.57
CA GLU A 133 -21.09 11.28 -9.28
C GLU A 133 -19.81 12.04 -8.90
N ASN A 134 -19.48 13.10 -9.62
CA ASN A 134 -18.16 13.74 -9.54
C ASN A 134 -18.12 14.82 -8.45
N TYR A 135 -17.18 14.71 -7.50
CA TYR A 135 -16.93 15.70 -6.44
C TYR A 135 -15.61 16.45 -6.60
N THR A 136 -15.26 16.82 -7.84
CA THR A 136 -13.97 17.43 -8.21
C THR A 136 -12.78 16.47 -8.00
N LEU A 137 -11.56 16.90 -8.33
CA LEU A 137 -10.38 16.04 -8.23
C LEU A 137 -10.01 15.72 -6.78
N SER A 138 -10.20 16.66 -5.85
CA SER A 138 -9.82 16.49 -4.43
C SER A 138 -10.86 17.01 -3.44
N GLY A 139 -12.11 17.22 -3.88
CA GLY A 139 -13.19 17.75 -3.04
C GLY A 139 -13.02 19.20 -2.59
N MET A 140 -12.13 19.99 -3.21
CA MET A 140 -11.76 21.30 -2.69
C MET A 140 -12.91 22.33 -2.76
N GLY A 141 -12.91 23.28 -1.83
CA GLY A 141 -13.86 24.38 -1.78
C GLY A 141 -13.50 25.56 -2.71
N LYS A 142 -14.43 26.52 -2.86
CA LYS A 142 -14.19 27.81 -3.53
C LYS A 142 -13.64 27.72 -4.95
N MET A 143 -14.15 26.78 -5.74
CA MET A 143 -13.73 26.58 -7.13
C MET A 143 -13.96 27.84 -7.99
N ASP A 144 -14.91 28.70 -7.64
CA ASP A 144 -15.16 29.97 -8.31
C ASP A 144 -14.02 30.99 -8.24
N THR A 145 -13.04 30.77 -7.35
CA THR A 145 -11.84 31.61 -7.24
C THR A 145 -10.70 31.17 -8.15
N LEU A 146 -10.84 30.02 -8.82
CA LEU A 146 -9.78 29.44 -9.65
C LEU A 146 -9.92 29.86 -11.13
N PRO A 147 -8.79 29.91 -11.88
CA PRO A 147 -8.83 30.10 -13.33
C PRO A 147 -9.67 29.03 -14.03
N VAL A 148 -10.40 29.41 -15.09
CA VAL A 148 -11.34 28.53 -15.79
C VAL A 148 -10.65 27.30 -16.39
N GLU A 149 -9.41 27.43 -16.85
CA GLU A 149 -8.61 26.32 -17.38
C GLU A 149 -8.17 25.36 -16.27
N ARG A 150 -8.05 25.83 -15.03
CA ARG A 150 -7.79 24.97 -13.87
C ARG A 150 -9.04 24.16 -13.53
N LEU A 151 -10.22 24.77 -13.61
CA LEU A 151 -11.51 24.09 -13.40
C LEU A 151 -11.73 22.95 -14.40
N VAL A 152 -11.53 23.22 -15.70
CA VAL A 152 -11.66 22.21 -16.75
C VAL A 152 -10.72 21.03 -16.49
N ARG A 153 -9.45 21.29 -16.15
CA ARG A 153 -8.48 20.23 -15.84
C ARG A 153 -8.89 19.39 -14.65
N ASP A 154 -9.37 20.04 -13.59
CA ASP A 154 -9.80 19.38 -12.38
C ASP A 154 -10.99 18.43 -12.64
N PHE A 155 -12.03 18.96 -13.28
CA PHE A 155 -13.25 18.22 -13.59
C PHE A 155 -13.00 17.04 -14.53
N CYS A 156 -12.24 17.25 -15.62
CA CYS A 156 -11.93 16.20 -16.58
C CYS A 156 -11.08 15.07 -15.97
N ARG A 157 -10.13 15.40 -15.08
CA ARG A 157 -9.30 14.38 -14.40
C ARG A 157 -10.11 13.54 -13.44
N ALA A 158 -10.91 14.18 -12.60
CA ALA A 158 -11.83 13.46 -11.71
C ALA A 158 -12.78 12.57 -12.51
N GLN A 159 -13.32 13.09 -13.60
CA GLN A 159 -14.23 12.37 -14.50
C GLN A 159 -13.59 11.13 -15.10
N LYS A 160 -12.34 11.26 -15.58
CA LYS A 160 -11.59 10.15 -16.16
C LYS A 160 -11.33 9.06 -15.14
N ILE A 161 -10.86 9.44 -13.95
CA ILE A 161 -10.53 8.51 -12.87
C ILE A 161 -11.78 7.73 -12.45
N ILE A 162 -12.89 8.41 -12.18
CA ILE A 162 -14.12 7.75 -11.73
C ILE A 162 -14.65 6.83 -12.82
N ARG A 163 -14.65 7.25 -14.10
CA ARG A 163 -15.09 6.43 -15.23
C ARG A 163 -14.27 5.15 -15.39
N VAL A 164 -12.95 5.23 -15.21
CA VAL A 164 -12.06 4.06 -15.29
C VAL A 164 -12.29 3.12 -14.11
N THR A 165 -12.58 3.65 -12.92
CA THR A 165 -12.83 2.83 -11.73
C THR A 165 -14.20 2.14 -11.74
N THR A 166 -15.23 2.77 -12.31
CA THR A 166 -16.62 2.28 -12.20
C THR A 166 -17.22 1.80 -13.52
N ASP A 167 -16.49 1.86 -14.64
CA ASP A 167 -17.00 1.64 -16.00
C ASP A 167 -18.21 2.52 -16.38
N GLN A 168 -18.51 3.55 -15.58
CA GLN A 168 -19.61 4.49 -15.77
C GLN A 168 -19.10 5.90 -15.49
N GLY A 169 -19.20 6.79 -16.48
CA GLY A 169 -18.85 8.20 -16.28
C GLY A 169 -19.89 8.89 -15.39
N PRO A 170 -19.48 9.68 -14.38
CA PRO A 170 -20.39 10.59 -13.71
C PRO A 170 -21.17 11.47 -14.70
N ASN A 171 -22.45 11.73 -14.44
CA ASN A 171 -23.28 12.62 -15.24
C ASN A 171 -23.45 13.99 -14.58
N LEU A 172 -23.25 14.04 -13.27
CA LEU A 172 -23.44 15.19 -12.41
C LEU A 172 -22.12 15.59 -11.75
N LEU A 173 -21.94 16.89 -11.60
CA LEU A 173 -20.82 17.48 -10.87
C LEU A 173 -21.35 18.22 -9.64
N LYS A 174 -20.64 18.09 -8.52
CA LYS A 174 -20.88 18.90 -7.34
C LYS A 174 -19.57 19.48 -6.82
N CYS A 175 -19.53 20.79 -6.62
CA CYS A 175 -18.39 21.49 -6.08
C CYS A 175 -18.66 21.86 -4.61
N ASN A 176 -17.71 21.55 -3.73
CA ASN A 176 -17.79 21.90 -2.32
C ASN A 176 -17.72 23.43 -2.15
N ASP A 177 -18.50 24.01 -1.24
CA ASP A 177 -18.42 25.42 -0.80
C ASP A 177 -18.05 26.42 -1.92
N THR A 178 -18.73 26.30 -3.06
CA THR A 178 -18.41 27.00 -4.32
C THR A 178 -19.62 27.79 -4.79
N LYS A 179 -19.39 29.01 -5.28
CA LYS A 179 -20.42 29.75 -6.00
C LYS A 179 -20.45 29.29 -7.46
N TYR A 180 -21.58 28.78 -7.95
CA TYR A 180 -21.71 28.40 -9.35
C TYR A 180 -21.84 29.63 -10.26
N THR A 181 -20.72 30.30 -10.51
CA THR A 181 -20.63 31.41 -11.47
C THR A 181 -20.74 30.90 -12.91
N ASP A 182 -21.01 31.80 -13.85
CA ASP A 182 -21.01 31.48 -15.28
C ASP A 182 -19.74 30.75 -15.72
N GLN A 183 -18.58 31.17 -15.20
CA GLN A 183 -17.29 30.55 -15.47
C GLN A 183 -17.23 29.08 -15.00
N VAL A 184 -17.73 28.78 -13.80
CA VAL A 184 -17.78 27.41 -13.27
C VAL A 184 -18.74 26.55 -14.09
N LEU A 185 -19.90 27.10 -14.47
CA LEU A 185 -20.90 26.38 -15.26
C LEU A 185 -20.44 26.12 -16.69
N GLN A 186 -19.70 27.05 -17.30
CA GLN A 186 -19.07 26.86 -18.61
C GLN A 186 -17.95 25.83 -18.56
N ALA A 187 -17.10 25.86 -17.52
CA ALA A 187 -16.07 24.85 -17.31
C ALA A 187 -16.67 23.45 -17.12
N ALA A 188 -17.75 23.34 -16.33
CA ALA A 188 -18.47 22.08 -16.14
C ALA A 188 -19.09 21.58 -17.45
N ARG A 189 -19.72 22.47 -18.23
CA ARG A 189 -20.30 22.12 -19.53
C ARG A 189 -19.24 21.61 -20.51
N ALA A 190 -18.13 22.33 -20.61
CA ALA A 190 -16.99 21.98 -21.45
C ALA A 190 -16.35 20.65 -21.02
N ALA A 191 -16.34 20.33 -19.73
CA ALA A 191 -15.86 19.05 -19.19
C ALA A 191 -16.85 17.88 -19.40
N GLY A 192 -18.01 18.12 -20.02
CA GLY A 192 -18.99 17.09 -20.38
C GLY A 192 -20.18 16.96 -19.42
N PHE A 193 -20.28 17.79 -18.39
CA PHE A 193 -21.43 17.76 -17.47
C PHE A 193 -22.61 18.54 -18.05
N VAL A 194 -23.79 17.90 -18.09
CA VAL A 194 -25.04 18.58 -18.47
C VAL A 194 -25.56 19.43 -17.30
N SER A 195 -25.32 18.96 -16.07
CA SER A 195 -25.83 19.61 -14.86
C SER A 195 -24.83 19.57 -13.71
N VAL A 196 -24.85 20.64 -12.92
CA VAL A 196 -24.18 20.70 -11.61
C VAL A 196 -25.23 20.67 -10.51
N VAL A 197 -24.86 20.19 -9.33
CA VAL A 197 -25.79 19.98 -8.21
C VAL A 197 -25.51 20.96 -7.09
N LYS A 198 -26.55 21.64 -6.61
CA LYS A 198 -26.49 22.53 -5.46
C LYS A 198 -27.45 22.01 -4.39
N SER A 199 -26.92 21.74 -3.19
CA SER A 199 -27.69 21.30 -2.04
C SER A 199 -28.55 22.44 -1.47
N ASP A 200 -29.73 22.08 -0.96
CA ASP A 200 -30.63 23.00 -0.27
C ASP A 200 -30.41 22.96 1.25
N ALA A 201 -30.00 21.80 1.78
CA ALA A 201 -29.73 21.60 3.19
C ALA A 201 -28.48 20.73 3.41
N PHE A 202 -27.74 21.01 4.48
CA PHE A 202 -26.61 20.22 4.93
C PHE A 202 -26.88 19.65 6.31
N VAL A 203 -26.60 18.36 6.48
CA VAL A 203 -26.71 17.67 7.77
C VAL A 203 -25.46 17.98 8.58
N ASN A 204 -25.64 18.68 9.70
CA ASN A 204 -24.58 18.82 10.69
C ASN A 204 -24.56 17.58 11.59
N VAL A 205 -23.68 16.63 11.30
CA VAL A 205 -23.58 15.35 12.03
C VAL A 205 -23.34 15.51 13.53
N LYS A 206 -22.76 16.65 13.97
CA LYS A 206 -22.57 16.96 15.40
C LYS A 206 -23.86 17.41 16.09
N GLN A 207 -24.78 18.04 15.35
CA GLN A 207 -26.04 18.55 15.88
C GLN A 207 -27.18 17.53 15.73
N VAL A 208 -27.13 16.67 14.71
CA VAL A 208 -28.12 15.59 14.48
C VAL A 208 -27.71 14.32 15.25
N ASN A 209 -27.47 14.47 16.55
CA ASN A 209 -27.00 13.39 17.41
C ASN A 209 -28.09 12.80 18.32
N THR A 210 -29.33 13.30 18.26
CA THR A 210 -30.49 12.77 18.99
C THR A 210 -31.70 12.67 18.07
N SER A 211 -32.65 11.79 18.39
CA SER A 211 -33.88 11.64 17.60
C SER A 211 -34.70 12.94 17.53
N GLN A 212 -34.71 13.73 18.62
CA GLN A 212 -35.39 15.03 18.63
C GLN A 212 -34.72 16.04 17.69
N ALA A 213 -33.38 16.08 17.65
CA ALA A 213 -32.64 16.94 16.74
C ALA A 213 -32.81 16.51 15.27
N ALA A 214 -32.87 15.20 15.01
CA ALA A 214 -33.16 14.67 13.68
C ALA A 214 -34.60 14.99 13.23
N ASP A 215 -35.60 14.83 14.13
CA ASP A 215 -36.99 15.20 13.88
C ASP A 215 -37.13 16.70 13.59
N ALA A 216 -36.42 17.56 14.35
CA ALA A 216 -36.40 19.00 14.14
C ALA A 216 -35.75 19.38 12.80
N PHE A 217 -34.62 18.77 12.47
CA PHE A 217 -33.94 18.97 11.18
C PHE A 217 -34.85 18.55 10.02
N VAL A 218 -35.43 17.35 10.07
CA VAL A 218 -36.36 16.85 9.04
C VAL A 218 -37.63 17.70 8.96
N GLY A 219 -38.14 18.20 10.08
CA GLY A 219 -39.28 19.12 10.12
C GLY A 219 -39.01 20.47 9.45
N SER A 220 -37.75 20.88 9.34
CA SER A 220 -37.33 22.09 8.61
C SER A 220 -37.15 21.87 7.10
N LEU A 221 -37.08 20.62 6.64
CA LEU A 221 -36.87 20.30 5.23
C LEU A 221 -38.13 20.57 4.42
N LEU A 222 -37.95 21.25 3.28
CA LEU A 222 -39.01 21.42 2.29
C LEU A 222 -39.13 20.16 1.41
N PRO A 223 -40.35 19.76 1.01
CA PRO A 223 -40.53 18.72 0.01
C PRO A 223 -39.78 19.05 -1.28
N GLY A 224 -39.01 18.08 -1.78
CA GLY A 224 -38.14 18.22 -2.94
C GLY A 224 -36.72 18.73 -2.66
N SER A 225 -36.31 18.84 -1.39
CA SER A 225 -34.94 19.28 -1.03
C SER A 225 -33.87 18.24 -1.40
N ILE A 226 -32.71 18.73 -1.82
CA ILE A 226 -31.45 17.99 -1.91
C ILE A 226 -30.70 18.18 -0.59
N VAL A 227 -30.60 17.09 0.17
CA VAL A 227 -30.03 17.06 1.52
C VAL A 227 -28.68 16.36 1.48
N SER A 228 -27.64 17.03 1.96
CA SER A 228 -26.27 16.55 1.83
C SER A 228 -25.60 16.29 3.17
N ILE A 229 -24.88 15.18 3.23
CA ILE A 229 -24.03 14.80 4.36
C ILE A 229 -22.59 14.88 3.87
N LYS A 230 -21.81 15.78 4.49
CA LYS A 230 -20.36 15.84 4.26
C LYS A 230 -19.71 14.73 5.06
N LEU A 231 -19.13 13.74 4.39
CA LEU A 231 -18.49 12.58 5.03
C LEU A 231 -17.09 12.91 5.57
N LYS A 232 -16.54 14.06 5.15
CA LYS A 232 -15.35 14.67 5.73
C LYS A 232 -15.53 16.19 5.78
N THR A 233 -15.04 16.84 6.83
CA THR A 233 -14.88 18.30 6.84
C THR A 233 -13.58 18.65 6.16
N ASN A 234 -13.64 19.13 4.92
CA ASN A 234 -12.48 19.75 4.29
C ASN A 234 -12.17 21.01 5.08
N THR A 235 -11.03 21.03 5.77
CA THR A 235 -10.53 22.25 6.42
C THR A 235 -10.21 23.24 5.32
N GLU A 236 -11.00 24.32 5.22
CA GLU A 236 -10.48 25.52 4.59
C GLU A 236 -9.16 25.89 5.27
N PRO A 237 -8.17 26.44 4.55
CA PRO A 237 -7.02 27.03 5.21
C PRO A 237 -7.53 28.06 6.23
N VAL A 238 -7.34 27.74 7.51
CA VAL A 238 -7.74 28.61 8.62
C VAL A 238 -7.07 29.97 8.41
N ALA A 239 -7.87 31.02 8.29
CA ALA A 239 -7.36 32.37 8.46
C ALA A 239 -6.72 32.43 9.85
N LYS A 240 -5.41 32.74 9.89
CA LYS A 240 -4.62 32.77 11.11
C LYS A 240 -5.22 33.76 12.11
N ASP A 241 -5.98 33.25 13.07
CA ASP A 241 -6.07 33.90 14.38
C ASP A 241 -4.93 33.39 15.25
N ALA A 242 -4.29 34.32 15.96
CA ALA A 242 -3.19 34.04 16.87
C ALA A 242 -3.66 33.05 17.96
N GLY A 243 -3.28 31.77 17.82
CA GLY A 243 -3.72 30.69 18.68
C GLY A 243 -3.30 30.87 20.14
N LYS A 244 -4.27 30.79 21.04
CA LYS A 244 -4.02 30.49 22.46
C LYS A 244 -3.58 29.03 22.57
N THR A 245 -2.48 28.80 23.28
CA THR A 245 -1.92 27.49 23.62
C THR A 245 -2.86 26.69 24.53
N GLU A 246 -3.37 25.54 24.06
CA GLU A 246 -3.89 24.49 24.93
C GLU A 246 -2.75 23.55 25.36
N GLN A 247 -2.58 23.39 26.68
CA GLN A 247 -1.52 22.60 27.33
C GLN A 247 -1.95 21.17 27.67
N LYS A 248 -2.33 20.35 26.68
CA LYS A 248 -2.50 18.91 26.91
C LYS A 248 -1.82 18.08 25.82
N PRO A 249 -0.93 17.12 26.17
CA PRO A 249 -0.31 16.22 25.20
C PRO A 249 -1.37 15.33 24.54
N ALA A 250 -1.22 15.09 23.24
CA ALA A 250 -1.99 14.06 22.54
C ALA A 250 -1.61 12.66 23.05
N ILE A 251 -2.62 11.84 23.35
CA ILE A 251 -2.46 10.45 23.78
C ILE A 251 -2.53 9.56 22.53
N ASP A 252 -1.55 8.67 22.36
CA ASP A 252 -1.49 7.71 21.24
C ASP A 252 -2.01 6.31 21.65
N LYS A 253 -2.75 5.65 20.76
CA LYS A 253 -3.44 4.36 21.00
C LYS A 253 -2.50 3.19 20.65
N GLN A 254 -1.98 2.52 21.68
CA GLN A 254 -1.24 1.24 21.55
C GLN A 254 -2.20 0.05 21.30
N PRO A 255 -1.76 -1.02 20.59
CA PRO A 255 -2.57 -2.22 20.40
C PRO A 255 -2.51 -3.10 21.66
N GLY A 256 -3.51 -2.96 22.53
CA GLY A 256 -3.72 -3.83 23.69
C GLY A 256 -5.21 -3.97 23.99
N LEU A 257 -5.74 -5.19 23.92
CA LEU A 257 -7.09 -5.52 24.37
C LEU A 257 -7.16 -5.41 25.90
N LYS A 258 -7.74 -4.31 26.42
CA LYS A 258 -8.66 -4.33 27.56
C LYS A 258 -9.41 -3.00 27.71
N ASN A 259 -10.70 -3.16 27.99
CA ASN A 259 -11.75 -2.14 28.09
C ASN A 259 -11.31 -0.87 28.82
N LEU A 260 -11.36 0.26 28.12
CA LEU A 260 -11.26 1.60 28.70
C LEU A 260 -12.53 2.39 28.37
N THR A 261 -13.06 2.99 29.42
CA THR A 261 -14.25 3.82 29.45
C THR A 261 -14.10 4.99 28.48
N GLN A 262 -15.11 5.12 27.64
CA GLN A 262 -15.20 5.95 26.45
C GLN A 262 -15.19 7.45 26.83
N GLN A 263 -14.09 8.15 26.56
CA GLN A 263 -14.14 9.58 26.26
C GLN A 263 -14.36 9.70 24.76
N ALA A 264 -15.51 10.26 24.40
CA ALA A 264 -16.17 10.03 23.14
C ALA A 264 -15.47 10.66 21.93
N ASP A 265 -14.98 9.76 21.07
CA ASP A 265 -14.59 9.96 19.69
C ASP A 265 -15.86 10.15 18.84
N PHE A 266 -16.35 11.39 18.74
CA PHE A 266 -17.66 11.72 18.14
C PHE A 266 -17.62 11.93 16.60
N GLY A 267 -16.50 11.70 15.91
CA GLY A 267 -16.37 11.96 14.47
C GLY A 267 -17.05 10.92 13.56
N GLU A 268 -16.62 9.67 13.65
CA GLU A 268 -17.07 8.58 12.75
C GLU A 268 -18.33 7.89 13.27
N LYS A 269 -18.39 7.59 14.58
CA LYS A 269 -19.63 7.13 15.25
C LYS A 269 -20.76 8.14 15.15
N GLY A 270 -20.44 9.44 15.24
CA GLY A 270 -21.43 10.51 15.12
C GLY A 270 -22.06 10.57 13.73
N THR A 271 -21.29 10.28 12.67
CA THR A 271 -21.79 10.24 11.29
C THR A 271 -22.77 9.09 11.08
N ILE A 272 -22.42 7.88 11.53
CA ILE A 272 -23.29 6.70 11.41
C ILE A 272 -24.58 6.91 12.21
N GLU A 273 -24.47 7.40 13.44
CA GLU A 273 -25.63 7.70 14.28
C GLU A 273 -26.52 8.80 13.69
N ALA A 274 -25.92 9.86 13.14
CA ALA A 274 -26.65 10.93 12.50
C ALA A 274 -27.37 10.45 11.23
N VAL A 275 -26.72 9.61 10.42
CA VAL A 275 -27.34 8.96 9.24
C VAL A 275 -28.52 8.10 9.66
N GLU A 276 -28.35 7.22 10.65
CA GLU A 276 -29.43 6.36 11.13
C GLU A 276 -30.61 7.17 11.69
N LYS A 277 -30.33 8.16 12.55
CA LYS A 277 -31.36 9.04 13.13
C LYS A 277 -32.08 9.87 12.07
N LEU A 278 -31.36 10.36 11.06
CA LEU A 278 -31.94 11.05 9.91
C LEU A 278 -32.89 10.13 9.12
N LEU A 279 -32.46 8.91 8.80
CA LEU A 279 -33.27 7.94 8.06
C LEU A 279 -34.54 7.53 8.84
N ILE A 280 -34.43 7.36 10.17
CA ILE A 280 -35.58 7.13 11.06
C ILE A 280 -36.54 8.32 11.02
N ALA A 281 -36.04 9.55 11.18
CA ALA A 281 -36.87 10.75 11.20
C ALA A 281 -37.58 10.98 9.85
N LEU A 282 -36.89 10.74 8.72
CA LEU A 282 -37.48 10.79 7.38
C LEU A 282 -38.60 9.77 7.22
N THR A 283 -38.39 8.54 7.69
CA THR A 283 -39.40 7.46 7.66
C THR A 283 -40.63 7.85 8.49
N LYS A 284 -40.41 8.40 9.69
CA LYS A 284 -41.48 8.82 10.62
C LYS A 284 -42.45 9.84 10.02
N VAL A 285 -41.96 10.74 9.17
CA VAL A 285 -42.78 11.79 8.54
C VAL A 285 -43.14 11.50 7.08
N ASN A 286 -42.95 10.25 6.62
CA ASN A 286 -43.25 9.77 5.27
C ASN A 286 -42.49 10.50 4.14
N TYR A 287 -41.22 10.87 4.38
CA TYR A 287 -40.32 11.27 3.30
C TYR A 287 -39.77 10.04 2.57
N THR A 288 -39.85 10.03 1.24
CA THR A 288 -39.17 9.02 0.41
C THR A 288 -37.88 9.60 -0.17
N THR A 289 -36.82 8.81 -0.22
CA THR A 289 -35.55 9.21 -0.86
C THR A 289 -35.54 8.85 -2.34
N VAL A 290 -35.09 9.78 -3.18
CA VAL A 290 -34.97 9.64 -4.64
C VAL A 290 -33.55 10.00 -5.10
N TYR A 291 -33.21 9.75 -6.37
CA TYR A 291 -31.90 10.15 -6.89
C TYR A 291 -31.92 11.62 -7.33
N VAL A 292 -30.74 12.24 -7.43
CA VAL A 292 -30.62 13.68 -7.73
C VAL A 292 -31.16 14.00 -9.13
N GLU A 293 -30.95 13.13 -10.11
CA GLU A 293 -31.45 13.29 -11.48
C GLU A 293 -32.98 13.30 -11.59
N ASP A 294 -33.70 12.78 -10.59
CA ASP A 294 -35.17 12.82 -10.55
C ASP A 294 -35.71 14.25 -10.33
N PHE A 295 -34.86 15.20 -9.88
CA PHE A 295 -35.18 16.62 -9.76
C PHE A 295 -34.80 17.46 -10.99
N ALA A 296 -34.16 16.87 -12.01
CA ALA A 296 -33.79 17.58 -13.23
C ALA A 296 -35.02 17.89 -14.10
N ILE A 297 -35.04 19.08 -14.73
CA ILE A 297 -36.16 19.60 -15.54
C ILE A 297 -36.52 18.62 -16.67
N LYS A 298 -37.81 18.23 -16.78
CA LYS A 298 -38.36 17.44 -17.90
C LYS A 298 -38.05 18.13 -19.24
N GLY A 299 -37.17 17.54 -20.05
CA GLY A 299 -36.93 18.01 -21.42
C GLY A 299 -35.59 17.65 -22.06
N LEU A 300 -34.60 17.12 -21.34
CA LEU A 300 -33.29 16.78 -21.90
C LEU A 300 -33.17 15.27 -22.19
N THR A 301 -32.85 14.94 -23.44
CA THR A 301 -32.76 13.58 -23.99
C THR A 301 -31.75 12.71 -23.25
N LYS A 302 -32.21 11.55 -22.76
CA LYS A 302 -31.37 10.51 -22.13
C LYS A 302 -30.43 9.86 -23.16
N PRO A 303 -29.14 9.63 -22.87
CA PRO A 303 -28.37 8.64 -23.59
C PRO A 303 -28.90 7.23 -23.27
N VAL A 304 -28.81 6.38 -24.28
CA VAL A 304 -29.45 5.07 -24.41
C VAL A 304 -29.00 4.10 -23.32
N LYS A 305 -29.97 3.45 -22.67
CA LYS A 305 -29.76 2.29 -21.80
C LYS A 305 -29.47 1.05 -22.65
N THR A 306 -28.39 0.35 -22.35
CA THR A 306 -28.21 -1.07 -22.68
C THR A 306 -28.07 -1.85 -21.38
N SER A 307 -29.16 -2.51 -20.99
CA SER A 307 -29.19 -3.60 -20.02
C SER A 307 -30.08 -4.69 -20.59
N LEU A 308 -29.76 -5.97 -20.35
CA LEU A 308 -30.63 -7.16 -20.36
C LEU A 308 -29.65 -8.35 -20.10
N LEU A 309 -29.70 -9.17 -19.05
CA LEU A 309 -30.74 -10.01 -18.40
C LEU A 309 -30.08 -10.69 -17.14
N PRO A 310 -30.73 -11.63 -16.39
CA PRO A 310 -31.96 -11.55 -15.61
C PRO A 310 -31.76 -12.01 -14.13
N ASP A 311 -32.84 -11.91 -13.35
CA ASP A 311 -33.00 -12.26 -11.93
C ASP A 311 -32.62 -13.70 -11.50
N SER A 312 -32.14 -13.84 -10.27
CA SER A 312 -32.33 -15.07 -9.47
C SER A 312 -32.32 -14.78 -7.97
N SER A 313 -33.46 -14.37 -7.43
CA SER A 313 -33.79 -14.57 -6.01
C SER A 313 -34.14 -16.04 -5.77
N LEU A 314 -33.55 -16.70 -4.76
CA LEU A 314 -34.22 -17.72 -3.93
C LEU A 314 -33.33 -18.15 -2.74
N LEU A 315 -33.89 -17.96 -1.54
CA LEU A 315 -33.73 -18.73 -0.30
C LEU A 315 -32.46 -18.58 0.57
N VAL A 316 -32.60 -17.65 1.51
CA VAL A 316 -32.24 -17.83 2.93
C VAL A 316 -33.17 -18.88 3.55
N GLN A 317 -32.64 -19.94 4.15
CA GLN A 317 -33.21 -20.63 5.32
C GLN A 317 -32.19 -21.61 5.93
N HIS A 318 -32.13 -21.63 7.27
CA HIS A 318 -31.28 -22.43 8.17
C HIS A 318 -30.00 -21.76 8.73
N ILE A 319 -30.18 -20.71 9.53
CA ILE A 319 -29.22 -20.28 10.56
C ILE A 319 -29.82 -20.61 11.93
N THR A 320 -29.50 -21.76 12.50
CA THR A 320 -29.67 -22.04 13.95
C THR A 320 -28.75 -23.15 14.50
N ALA A 321 -27.72 -23.60 13.77
CA ALA A 321 -26.84 -24.70 14.22
C ALA A 321 -25.33 -24.40 14.14
N PHE A 322 -24.91 -23.13 14.24
CA PHE A 322 -23.50 -22.72 14.03
C PHE A 322 -22.80 -22.12 15.27
N TRP A 323 -23.34 -22.31 16.48
CA TRP A 323 -22.76 -21.76 17.71
C TRP A 323 -21.83 -22.70 18.48
N SER A 324 -21.50 -23.88 17.96
CA SER A 324 -20.48 -24.78 18.53
C SER A 324 -19.25 -25.01 17.64
N VAL A 325 -19.20 -24.41 16.44
CA VAL A 325 -18.06 -24.51 15.50
C VAL A 325 -17.14 -23.28 15.56
N ALA A 326 -17.62 -22.16 16.13
CA ALA A 326 -16.88 -20.90 16.19
C ALA A 326 -15.65 -20.94 17.11
N SER A 327 -15.56 -21.88 18.06
CA SER A 327 -14.43 -21.98 18.98
C SER A 327 -13.22 -22.71 18.40
N SER A 328 -13.41 -23.61 17.42
CA SER A 328 -12.29 -24.31 16.75
C SER A 328 -11.68 -23.47 15.62
N LEU A 329 -12.47 -22.63 14.95
CA LEU A 329 -12.01 -21.73 13.87
C LEU A 329 -11.05 -20.63 14.38
N ILE A 330 -11.27 -20.11 15.60
CA ILE A 330 -10.44 -19.05 16.18
C ILE A 330 -9.02 -19.54 16.52
N GLN A 331 -8.87 -20.82 16.90
CA GLN A 331 -7.55 -21.41 17.15
C GLN A 331 -6.76 -21.66 15.86
N GLU A 332 -7.44 -22.04 14.78
CA GLU A 332 -6.82 -22.35 13.49
C GLU A 332 -6.40 -21.07 12.72
N GLU A 333 -7.19 -20.00 12.80
CA GLU A 333 -6.84 -18.69 12.23
C GLU A 333 -5.64 -18.03 12.95
N ALA A 334 -5.56 -18.15 14.28
CA ALA A 334 -4.41 -17.67 15.03
C ALA A 334 -3.11 -18.46 14.71
N ALA A 335 -3.22 -19.78 14.49
CA ALA A 335 -2.10 -20.62 14.08
C ALA A 335 -1.62 -20.29 12.66
N ASN A 336 -2.54 -20.06 11.71
CA ASN A 336 -2.20 -19.63 10.34
C ASN A 336 -1.62 -18.20 10.30
N PHE A 337 -2.10 -17.30 11.16
CA PHE A 337 -1.56 -15.94 11.32
C PHE A 337 -0.12 -15.94 11.84
N LEU A 338 0.17 -16.77 12.86
CA LEU A 338 1.52 -16.99 13.37
C LEU A 338 2.40 -17.73 12.35
N ALA A 339 1.86 -18.67 11.58
CA ALA A 339 2.58 -19.40 10.53
C ALA A 339 3.05 -18.47 9.40
N ILE A 340 2.19 -17.59 8.89
CA ILE A 340 2.57 -16.62 7.84
C ILE A 340 3.60 -15.63 8.37
N ARG A 341 3.47 -15.14 9.62
CA ARG A 341 4.48 -14.27 10.26
C ARG A 341 5.80 -14.98 10.60
N THR A 342 5.79 -16.28 10.89
CA THR A 342 7.00 -17.08 11.15
C THR A 342 7.72 -17.54 9.89
N CYS A 343 7.04 -17.64 8.73
CA CYS A 343 7.67 -17.88 7.43
C CYS A 343 8.61 -16.75 6.97
N TYR A 344 8.48 -15.57 7.58
CA TYR A 344 9.30 -14.41 7.31
C TYR A 344 10.58 -14.36 8.15
N ALA A 345 10.66 -15.10 9.26
CA ALA A 345 11.91 -15.25 9.99
C ALA A 345 12.80 -16.21 9.20
N ALA A 346 13.85 -15.71 8.57
CA ALA A 346 14.85 -16.57 7.96
C ALA A 346 15.47 -17.44 9.06
N ASP A 347 15.26 -18.76 8.97
CA ASP A 347 15.82 -19.71 9.92
C ASP A 347 17.36 -19.58 9.91
N VAL A 348 17.95 -19.63 11.11
CA VAL A 348 19.40 -19.49 11.30
C VAL A 348 20.09 -20.71 10.69
N ALA A 349 20.96 -20.49 9.70
CA ALA A 349 21.71 -21.53 9.00
C ALA A 349 22.55 -22.40 9.98
N GLY A 350 21.98 -23.52 10.41
CA GLY A 350 22.72 -24.65 11.00
C GLY A 350 23.15 -25.62 9.89
N ALA A 351 24.25 -26.35 10.11
CA ALA A 351 24.98 -27.14 9.11
C ALA A 351 24.25 -28.33 8.43
N ALA A 352 22.92 -28.42 8.50
CA ALA A 352 22.09 -29.33 7.70
C ALA A 352 21.28 -28.50 6.68
N ALA A 353 21.10 -28.96 5.42
CA ALA A 353 20.39 -28.17 4.41
C ALA A 353 18.98 -27.79 4.91
N GLN A 354 18.82 -26.54 5.30
CA GLN A 354 17.54 -26.01 5.71
C GLN A 354 16.66 -25.81 4.48
N GLU A 355 15.36 -25.99 4.68
CA GLU A 355 14.36 -25.75 3.66
C GLU A 355 14.35 -24.27 3.27
N ILE A 356 14.57 -23.98 1.99
CA ILE A 356 14.56 -22.61 1.46
C ILE A 356 13.10 -22.20 1.25
N LYS A 357 12.51 -21.51 2.22
CA LYS A 357 11.14 -20.96 2.13
C LYS A 357 11.11 -19.55 1.52
N VAL A 358 12.18 -18.80 1.73
CA VAL A 358 12.46 -17.49 1.12
C VAL A 358 13.90 -17.49 0.67
N ILE A 359 14.17 -17.06 -0.56
CA ILE A 359 15.52 -16.93 -1.10
C ILE A 359 16.13 -15.64 -0.55
N THR A 360 17.32 -15.70 0.04
CA THR A 360 18.06 -14.52 0.49
C THR A 360 18.64 -13.78 -0.71
N THR A 361 17.91 -12.78 -1.21
CA THR A 361 18.26 -12.01 -2.42
C THR A 361 17.83 -10.56 -2.32
N THR A 362 18.60 -9.67 -2.94
CA THR A 362 18.22 -8.26 -3.17
C THR A 362 17.59 -8.04 -4.55
N GLU A 363 17.48 -9.09 -5.36
CA GLU A 363 16.87 -9.00 -6.68
C GLU A 363 15.39 -8.61 -6.53
N PRO A 364 14.88 -7.65 -7.32
CA PRO A 364 13.44 -7.31 -7.35
C PRO A 364 12.65 -8.43 -8.04
N ALA A 365 12.70 -9.64 -7.47
CA ALA A 365 12.12 -10.84 -8.03
C ALA A 365 11.61 -11.77 -6.93
N LEU A 366 10.57 -12.55 -7.25
CA LEU A 366 10.05 -13.64 -6.45
C LEU A 366 9.75 -14.87 -7.34
N SER A 367 9.35 -15.99 -6.75
CA SER A 367 9.12 -17.24 -7.50
C SER A 367 7.71 -17.79 -7.33
N PHE A 368 7.12 -18.23 -8.44
CA PHE A 368 5.94 -19.08 -8.43
C PHE A 368 6.35 -20.53 -8.69
N THR A 369 5.84 -21.42 -7.85
CA THR A 369 6.10 -22.86 -7.92
C THR A 369 4.81 -23.62 -8.07
N PHE A 370 4.87 -24.74 -8.81
CA PHE A 370 3.70 -25.51 -9.19
C PHE A 370 3.90 -27.00 -8.85
N GLY A 371 2.82 -27.68 -8.50
CA GLY A 371 2.81 -29.14 -8.32
C GLY A 371 1.46 -29.72 -8.73
N GLY A 372 1.42 -31.04 -8.96
CA GLY A 372 0.19 -31.77 -9.30
C GLY A 372 -0.23 -31.58 -10.76
N ILE A 373 0.38 -32.31 -11.69
CA ILE A 373 0.15 -32.15 -13.14
C ILE A 373 -0.88 -33.12 -13.71
N SER A 374 -1.60 -33.85 -12.86
CA SER A 374 -2.51 -34.92 -13.27
C SER A 374 -3.75 -34.43 -14.03
N ASN A 375 -4.09 -33.14 -13.90
CA ASN A 375 -5.18 -32.50 -14.63
C ASN A 375 -4.61 -31.65 -15.79
N GLU A 376 -4.56 -32.24 -16.99
CA GLU A 376 -3.99 -31.59 -18.17
C GLU A 376 -4.72 -30.30 -18.57
N ALA A 377 -6.03 -30.21 -18.33
CA ALA A 377 -6.81 -29.01 -18.64
C ALA A 377 -6.33 -27.82 -17.80
N VAL A 378 -6.12 -28.03 -16.50
CA VAL A 378 -5.59 -27.01 -15.60
C VAL A 378 -4.17 -26.63 -15.97
N VAL A 379 -3.31 -27.63 -16.27
CA VAL A 379 -1.92 -27.35 -16.69
C VAL A 379 -1.88 -26.50 -17.96
N ASN A 380 -2.70 -26.81 -18.96
CA ASN A 380 -2.73 -26.05 -20.22
C ASN A 380 -3.27 -24.63 -20.04
N ASP A 381 -4.32 -24.43 -19.25
CA ASP A 381 -4.81 -23.08 -18.87
C ASP A 381 -3.70 -22.29 -18.17
N MET A 382 -3.01 -22.93 -17.22
CA MET A 382 -1.92 -22.33 -16.47
C MET A 382 -0.75 -21.91 -17.35
N LEU A 383 -0.26 -22.80 -18.22
CA LEU A 383 0.83 -22.48 -19.13
C LEU A 383 0.47 -21.30 -20.05
N THR A 384 -0.78 -21.25 -20.53
CA THR A 384 -1.29 -20.13 -21.34
C THR A 384 -1.25 -18.81 -20.56
N ARG A 385 -1.72 -18.80 -19.31
CA ARG A 385 -1.71 -17.59 -18.47
C ARG A 385 -0.30 -17.16 -18.10
N LEU A 386 0.58 -18.09 -17.74
CA LEU A 386 1.99 -17.79 -17.46
C LEU A 386 2.69 -17.19 -18.69
N GLN A 387 2.42 -17.70 -19.89
CA GLN A 387 2.92 -17.13 -21.14
C GLN A 387 2.40 -15.70 -21.35
N ASN A 388 1.10 -15.47 -21.20
CA ASN A 388 0.48 -14.14 -21.35
C ASN A 388 1.02 -13.12 -20.34
N LEU A 389 1.33 -13.56 -19.12
CA LEU A 389 1.89 -12.74 -18.06
C LEU A 389 3.42 -12.59 -18.15
N GLY A 390 4.09 -13.27 -19.10
CA GLY A 390 5.54 -13.28 -19.24
C GLY A 390 6.28 -13.95 -18.07
N ILE A 391 5.62 -14.87 -17.36
CA ILE A 391 6.16 -15.54 -16.17
C ILE A 391 6.79 -16.89 -16.54
N LYS A 392 7.96 -17.17 -15.96
CA LYS A 392 8.50 -18.53 -15.87
C LYS A 392 8.55 -18.95 -14.41
N GLY A 393 7.85 -20.03 -14.05
CA GLY A 393 7.93 -20.66 -12.73
C GLY A 393 8.65 -22.01 -12.72
N THR A 394 8.69 -22.63 -11.54
CA THR A 394 9.31 -23.93 -11.27
C THR A 394 8.25 -24.98 -10.98
N PHE A 395 8.23 -26.09 -11.73
CA PHE A 395 7.28 -27.19 -11.54
C PHE A 395 7.97 -28.35 -10.82
N PHE A 396 7.48 -28.72 -9.65
CA PHE A 396 7.97 -29.87 -8.89
C PHE A 396 7.16 -31.11 -9.26
N ILE A 397 7.84 -32.08 -9.88
CA ILE A 397 7.22 -33.27 -10.46
C ILE A 397 7.65 -34.52 -9.71
N ALA A 398 6.69 -35.39 -9.35
CA ALA A 398 6.98 -36.69 -8.75
C ALA A 398 7.31 -37.76 -9.81
N ASP A 399 8.04 -38.79 -9.41
CA ASP A 399 8.41 -39.90 -10.31
C ASP A 399 7.21 -40.58 -11.00
N THR A 400 6.09 -40.71 -10.28
CA THR A 400 4.83 -41.25 -10.80
C THR A 400 4.23 -40.37 -11.89
N GLU A 401 4.34 -39.05 -11.75
CA GLU A 401 3.85 -38.09 -12.73
C GLU A 401 4.74 -38.08 -13.98
N MET A 402 6.06 -38.20 -13.81
CA MET A 402 7.00 -38.33 -14.94
C MET A 402 6.66 -39.53 -15.83
N LYS A 403 6.29 -40.66 -15.21
CA LYS A 403 5.94 -41.90 -15.91
C LYS A 403 4.56 -41.83 -16.56
N ARG A 404 3.59 -41.19 -15.89
CA ARG A 404 2.17 -41.21 -16.31
C ARG A 404 1.82 -40.10 -17.29
N TYR A 405 2.47 -38.93 -17.20
CA TYR A 405 2.15 -37.75 -18.01
C TYR A 405 3.38 -37.17 -18.74
N PRO A 406 4.14 -37.99 -19.52
CA PRO A 406 5.35 -37.52 -20.20
C PRO A 406 5.07 -36.45 -21.26
N GLY A 407 3.88 -36.47 -21.89
CA GLY A 407 3.47 -35.44 -22.85
C GLY A 407 3.32 -34.07 -22.19
N THR A 408 2.60 -34.00 -21.08
CA THR A 408 2.42 -32.80 -20.27
C THR A 408 3.75 -32.22 -19.79
N LEU A 409 4.68 -33.08 -19.35
CA LEU A 409 6.05 -32.65 -19.00
C LEU A 409 6.78 -31.99 -20.16
N ARG A 410 6.74 -32.59 -21.35
CA ARG A 410 7.36 -32.00 -22.55
C ARG A 410 6.71 -30.66 -22.89
N THR A 411 5.40 -30.50 -22.70
CA THR A 411 4.73 -29.21 -22.88
C THR A 411 5.24 -28.16 -21.89
N ILE A 412 5.39 -28.50 -20.61
CA ILE A 412 5.95 -27.59 -19.59
C ILE A 412 7.38 -27.16 -19.98
N ILE A 413 8.23 -28.12 -20.37
CA ILE A 413 9.62 -27.87 -20.81
C ILE A 413 9.67 -26.99 -22.06
N ASN A 414 8.85 -27.30 -23.08
CA ASN A 414 8.80 -26.55 -24.34
C ASN A 414 8.29 -25.11 -24.13
N ASN A 415 7.50 -24.88 -23.08
CA ASN A 415 7.11 -23.54 -22.65
C ASN A 415 8.23 -22.84 -21.83
N GLY A 416 9.39 -23.46 -21.65
CA GLY A 416 10.56 -22.85 -21.01
C GLY A 416 10.48 -22.72 -19.49
N HIS A 417 9.68 -23.55 -18.84
CA HIS A 417 9.58 -23.60 -17.38
C HIS A 417 10.67 -24.49 -16.76
N GLU A 418 11.07 -24.16 -15.54
CA GLU A 418 12.06 -24.94 -14.79
C GLU A 418 11.37 -26.15 -14.16
N LEU A 419 12.08 -27.29 -14.09
CA LEU A 419 11.62 -28.46 -13.35
C LEU A 419 12.45 -28.68 -12.09
N GLY A 420 11.75 -29.04 -11.02
CA GLY A 420 12.31 -29.63 -9.81
C GLY A 420 11.67 -30.99 -9.55
N ILE A 421 12.21 -31.71 -8.58
CA ILE A 421 11.72 -33.05 -8.22
C ILE A 421 10.88 -32.95 -6.94
N ALA A 422 9.69 -33.55 -6.97
CA ALA A 422 8.86 -33.72 -5.79
C ALA A 422 9.17 -35.09 -5.17
N ILE A 423 9.88 -35.09 -4.04
CA ILE A 423 10.23 -36.32 -3.30
C ILE A 423 9.19 -36.63 -2.22
N ARG A 424 8.88 -37.91 -2.06
CA ARG A 424 8.04 -38.40 -0.96
C ARG A 424 8.75 -39.56 -0.24
N PRO A 425 9.58 -39.25 0.77
CA PRO A 425 10.11 -40.28 1.63
C PRO A 425 8.99 -41.03 2.38
N LYS A 426 9.18 -42.32 2.62
CA LYS A 426 8.30 -43.15 3.45
C LYS A 426 8.58 -42.90 4.93
N ASP A 427 7.59 -43.18 5.78
CA ASP A 427 7.77 -43.10 7.23
C ASP A 427 8.87 -44.07 7.68
N GLY A 428 9.88 -43.55 8.39
CA GLY A 428 11.03 -44.32 8.85
C GLY A 428 12.09 -44.62 7.78
N GLU A 429 12.01 -44.02 6.59
CA GLU A 429 13.01 -44.18 5.54
C GLU A 429 14.39 -43.63 5.97
N THR A 430 15.43 -44.39 5.65
CA THR A 430 16.82 -44.05 6.00
C THR A 430 17.40 -42.96 5.10
N LEU A 431 18.53 -42.39 5.51
CA LEU A 431 19.25 -41.39 4.73
C LEU A 431 19.66 -41.94 3.35
N GLU A 432 20.21 -43.16 3.32
CA GLU A 432 20.67 -43.83 2.10
C GLU A 432 19.52 -44.21 1.16
N GLU A 433 18.35 -44.54 1.70
CA GLU A 433 17.14 -44.81 0.91
C GLU A 433 16.62 -43.52 0.27
N THR A 434 16.56 -42.42 1.03
CA THR A 434 16.16 -41.11 0.53
C THR A 434 17.14 -40.58 -0.53
N GLN A 435 18.45 -40.79 -0.36
CA GLN A 435 19.45 -40.44 -1.38
C GLN A 435 19.29 -41.27 -2.66
N ARG A 436 18.99 -42.57 -2.54
CA ARG A 436 18.70 -43.44 -3.69
C ARG A 436 17.43 -43.02 -4.42
N LEU A 437 16.40 -42.58 -3.68
CA LEU A 437 15.18 -42.00 -4.24
C LEU A 437 15.50 -40.77 -5.11
N ILE A 438 16.23 -39.80 -4.56
CA ILE A 438 16.65 -38.58 -5.27
C ILE A 438 17.47 -38.93 -6.54
N LEU A 439 18.48 -39.80 -6.41
CA LEU A 439 19.31 -40.22 -7.54
C LEU A 439 18.50 -40.87 -8.66
N ARG A 440 17.55 -41.74 -8.31
CA ARG A 440 16.69 -42.41 -9.27
C ARG A 440 15.81 -41.42 -10.02
N ASP A 441 15.21 -40.47 -9.31
CA ASP A 441 14.29 -39.51 -9.91
C ASP A 441 15.03 -38.48 -10.78
N ARG A 442 16.23 -38.04 -10.36
CA ARG A 442 17.14 -37.24 -11.20
C ARG A 442 17.57 -37.96 -12.47
N LYS A 443 17.96 -39.23 -12.34
CA LYS A 443 18.35 -40.07 -13.49
C LYS A 443 17.18 -40.21 -14.47
N LEU A 444 15.98 -40.48 -13.95
CA LEU A 444 14.76 -40.58 -14.77
C LEU A 444 14.49 -39.28 -15.54
N LEU A 445 14.57 -38.13 -14.86
CA LEU A 445 14.34 -36.83 -15.47
C LEU A 445 15.38 -36.51 -16.56
N GLN A 446 16.66 -36.79 -16.29
CA GLN A 446 17.75 -36.59 -17.24
C GLN A 446 17.63 -37.52 -18.47
N GLU A 447 17.41 -38.82 -18.26
CA GLU A 447 17.38 -39.80 -19.35
C GLU A 447 16.15 -39.63 -20.26
N GLN A 448 14.99 -39.30 -19.70
CA GLN A 448 13.74 -39.21 -20.48
C GLN A 448 13.43 -37.82 -21.02
N PHE A 449 13.85 -36.77 -20.31
CA PHE A 449 13.47 -35.39 -20.63
C PHE A 449 14.67 -34.47 -20.88
N GLY A 450 15.90 -34.93 -20.66
CA GLY A 450 17.11 -34.14 -20.87
C GLY A 450 17.27 -32.99 -19.87
N VAL A 451 16.62 -33.09 -18.71
CA VAL A 451 16.64 -32.05 -17.68
C VAL A 451 17.47 -32.52 -16.48
N ASP A 452 18.52 -31.79 -16.18
CA ASP A 452 19.25 -31.89 -14.91
C ASP A 452 18.72 -30.82 -13.96
N THR A 453 18.50 -31.21 -12.71
CA THR A 453 18.02 -30.31 -11.66
C THR A 453 18.65 -30.69 -10.34
N TYR A 454 18.80 -29.69 -9.48
CA TYR A 454 19.25 -29.83 -8.11
C TYR A 454 18.18 -29.33 -7.13
N LEU A 455 16.97 -29.04 -7.61
CA LEU A 455 15.87 -28.52 -6.80
C LEU A 455 14.95 -29.65 -6.38
N GLU A 456 14.84 -29.86 -5.06
CA GLU A 456 14.03 -30.90 -4.44
C GLU A 456 12.93 -30.26 -3.61
N ARG A 457 11.74 -30.84 -3.59
CA ARG A 457 10.62 -30.40 -2.73
C ARG A 457 9.94 -31.59 -2.11
N GLN A 458 9.63 -31.50 -0.82
CA GLN A 458 8.68 -32.41 -0.19
C GLN A 458 7.28 -31.77 -0.24
N PRO A 459 6.35 -32.28 -1.07
CA PRO A 459 5.09 -31.61 -1.36
C PRO A 459 4.07 -31.64 -0.21
N TRP A 460 4.21 -32.56 0.75
CA TRP A 460 3.34 -32.66 1.93
C TRP A 460 4.08 -33.27 3.12
N GLY A 461 3.50 -33.08 4.30
CA GLY A 461 4.08 -33.55 5.56
C GLY A 461 5.24 -32.68 6.04
N ALA A 462 5.66 -32.90 7.28
CA ALA A 462 6.83 -32.22 7.83
C ALA A 462 8.11 -32.74 7.16
N VAL A 463 9.03 -31.85 6.81
CA VAL A 463 10.36 -32.22 6.35
C VAL A 463 11.18 -32.70 7.54
N THR A 464 11.60 -33.97 7.51
CA THR A 464 12.45 -34.55 8.55
C THR A 464 13.92 -34.13 8.40
N ASP A 465 14.70 -34.19 9.48
CA ASP A 465 16.13 -33.91 9.41
C ASP A 465 16.88 -34.94 8.55
N THR A 466 16.38 -36.17 8.45
CA THR A 466 16.87 -37.18 7.51
C THR A 466 16.69 -36.74 6.06
N THR A 467 15.52 -36.20 5.68
CA THR A 467 15.29 -35.64 4.33
C THR A 467 16.24 -34.47 4.05
N LYS A 468 16.37 -33.55 5.02
CA LYS A 468 17.29 -32.40 4.90
C LYS A 468 18.73 -32.86 4.68
N ALA A 469 19.21 -33.82 5.47
CA ALA A 469 20.56 -34.37 5.35
C ALA A 469 20.76 -35.13 4.03
N ALA A 470 19.78 -35.89 3.58
CA ALA A 470 19.83 -36.60 2.30
C ALA A 470 19.94 -35.62 1.12
N VAL A 471 19.06 -34.60 1.05
CA VAL A 471 19.09 -33.56 0.01
C VAL A 471 20.43 -32.80 0.03
N ALA A 472 20.92 -32.43 1.23
CA ALA A 472 22.22 -31.79 1.40
C ALA A 472 23.38 -32.64 0.85
N GLY A 473 23.41 -33.93 1.23
CA GLY A 473 24.46 -34.87 0.85
C GLY A 473 24.51 -35.14 -0.65
N MET A 474 23.39 -34.93 -1.36
CA MET A 474 23.33 -35.02 -2.82
C MET A 474 23.71 -33.73 -3.55
N GLY A 475 24.09 -32.67 -2.82
CA GLY A 475 24.36 -31.34 -3.39
C GLY A 475 23.11 -30.62 -3.89
N CYS A 476 21.91 -31.09 -3.52
CA CYS A 476 20.64 -30.51 -3.91
C CYS A 476 20.21 -29.40 -2.94
N LYS A 477 19.20 -28.62 -3.35
CA LYS A 477 18.55 -27.58 -2.56
C LYS A 477 17.11 -28.01 -2.27
N LEU A 478 16.77 -28.05 -0.99
CA LEU A 478 15.41 -28.32 -0.56
C LEU A 478 14.60 -27.01 -0.61
N ILE A 479 13.55 -26.99 -1.43
CA ILE A 479 12.73 -25.81 -1.71
C ILE A 479 11.37 -25.94 -1.01
N GLY A 480 11.10 -24.99 -0.12
CA GLY A 480 9.83 -24.83 0.56
C GLY A 480 8.96 -23.76 -0.09
N GLN A 481 8.11 -23.14 0.72
CA GLN A 481 7.31 -21.99 0.32
C GLN A 481 7.10 -21.05 1.50
N SER A 482 7.05 -19.76 1.23
CA SER A 482 6.61 -18.76 2.20
C SER A 482 5.08 -18.66 2.24
N ILE A 483 4.42 -18.93 1.11
CA ILE A 483 2.95 -18.94 1.02
C ILE A 483 2.52 -20.14 0.19
N ASN A 484 1.59 -20.92 0.75
CA ASN A 484 0.87 -21.96 0.04
C ASN A 484 -0.54 -21.45 -0.29
N VAL A 485 -0.84 -21.27 -1.58
CA VAL A 485 -2.12 -20.70 -2.04
C VAL A 485 -3.25 -21.74 -2.03
N VAL A 486 -2.92 -23.01 -1.77
CA VAL A 486 -3.87 -24.12 -1.77
C VAL A 486 -4.01 -24.72 -0.38
N GLN A 487 -5.18 -24.59 0.25
CA GLN A 487 -5.48 -25.21 1.53
C GLN A 487 -6.61 -26.24 1.40
N SER A 488 -6.58 -27.27 2.26
CA SER A 488 -7.51 -28.40 2.22
C SER A 488 -8.98 -27.98 2.22
N LYS A 489 -9.30 -26.89 2.92
CA LYS A 489 -10.66 -26.33 3.05
C LYS A 489 -11.17 -25.56 1.81
N HIS A 490 -10.30 -25.22 0.85
CA HIS A 490 -10.69 -24.39 -0.29
C HIS A 490 -11.12 -25.19 -1.51
N LYS A 491 -11.10 -26.53 -1.44
CA LYS A 491 -11.30 -27.43 -2.59
C LYS A 491 -12.47 -27.05 -3.50
N ASP A 492 -13.61 -26.70 -2.91
CA ASP A 492 -14.87 -26.44 -3.61
C ASP A 492 -15.17 -24.94 -3.78
N TYR A 493 -14.17 -24.07 -3.59
CA TYR A 493 -14.33 -22.64 -3.84
C TYR A 493 -14.49 -22.38 -5.33
N SER A 494 -15.31 -21.39 -5.67
CA SER A 494 -15.64 -21.08 -7.06
C SER A 494 -14.90 -19.87 -7.61
N THR A 495 -14.35 -19.00 -6.74
CA THR A 495 -13.73 -17.74 -7.14
C THR A 495 -12.38 -17.51 -6.47
N ALA A 496 -11.47 -16.83 -7.18
CA ALA A 496 -10.18 -16.44 -6.64
C ALA A 496 -10.32 -15.51 -5.42
N ASP A 497 -11.34 -14.64 -5.39
CA ASP A 497 -11.56 -13.70 -4.29
C ASP A 497 -11.77 -14.39 -2.94
N GLN A 498 -12.49 -15.52 -2.92
CA GLN A 498 -12.70 -16.30 -1.70
C GLN A 498 -11.37 -16.85 -1.16
N VAL A 499 -10.53 -17.41 -2.02
CA VAL A 499 -9.22 -17.93 -1.63
C VAL A 499 -8.27 -16.79 -1.23
N MET A 500 -8.25 -15.71 -2.01
CA MET A 500 -7.39 -14.54 -1.76
C MET A 500 -7.68 -13.90 -0.39
N ALA A 501 -8.95 -13.80 -0.02
CA ALA A 501 -9.36 -13.27 1.28
C ALA A 501 -8.85 -14.10 2.45
N GLU A 502 -8.83 -15.43 2.33
CA GLU A 502 -8.36 -16.32 3.40
C GLU A 502 -6.83 -16.50 3.44
N ILE A 503 -6.17 -16.60 2.28
CA ILE A 503 -4.72 -16.84 2.21
C ILE A 503 -3.93 -15.58 2.60
N PHE A 504 -4.34 -14.41 2.10
CA PHE A 504 -3.60 -13.16 2.29
C PHE A 504 -4.20 -12.28 3.39
N GLY A 505 -5.50 -12.43 3.68
CA GLY A 505 -6.19 -11.62 4.68
C GLY A 505 -6.13 -10.12 4.41
N LYS A 506 -6.44 -9.33 5.43
CA LYS A 506 -6.31 -7.86 5.41
C LYS A 506 -4.87 -7.38 5.63
N SER A 507 -3.99 -8.24 6.11
CA SER A 507 -2.66 -7.86 6.63
C SER A 507 -1.51 -8.14 5.68
N VAL A 508 -1.66 -9.01 4.67
CA VAL A 508 -0.64 -9.21 3.63
C VAL A 508 -1.00 -8.34 2.44
N ILE A 509 -0.43 -7.14 2.39
CA ILE A 509 -0.74 -6.13 1.37
C ILE A 509 0.12 -6.27 0.11
N SER A 510 1.32 -6.83 0.21
CA SER A 510 2.22 -7.10 -0.92
C SER A 510 3.09 -8.33 -0.69
N LEU A 511 3.70 -8.84 -1.77
CA LEU A 511 4.76 -9.84 -1.74
C LEU A 511 6.14 -9.18 -1.86
N GLY A 512 7.13 -9.82 -1.23
CA GLY A 512 8.50 -9.33 -1.14
C GLY A 512 9.50 -10.12 -1.98
N ARG A 513 10.70 -9.57 -2.11
CA ARG A 513 11.84 -10.18 -2.82
C ARG A 513 12.17 -11.56 -2.25
N GLY A 514 12.45 -12.51 -3.13
CA GLY A 514 12.85 -13.88 -2.78
C GLY A 514 11.75 -14.78 -2.25
N GLN A 515 10.51 -14.29 -2.09
CA GLN A 515 9.40 -15.14 -1.65
C GLN A 515 9.09 -16.24 -2.65
N ILE A 516 8.66 -17.39 -2.13
CA ILE A 516 8.28 -18.55 -2.94
C ILE A 516 6.80 -18.85 -2.69
N ILE A 517 6.00 -18.69 -3.74
CA ILE A 517 4.55 -18.87 -3.72
C ILE A 517 4.21 -20.19 -4.40
N HIS A 518 3.49 -21.06 -3.70
CA HIS A 518 3.16 -22.40 -4.20
C HIS A 518 1.71 -22.54 -4.61
N PHE A 519 1.49 -23.13 -5.79
CA PHE A 519 0.20 -23.47 -6.37
C PHE A 519 0.14 -24.96 -6.66
N ARG A 520 -0.93 -25.62 -6.20
CA ARG A 520 -1.22 -27.02 -6.48
C ARG A 520 -2.36 -27.11 -7.50
N MET A 521 -2.07 -27.67 -8.67
CA MET A 521 -2.96 -27.61 -9.83
C MET A 521 -3.99 -28.76 -9.88
N ASP A 522 -3.79 -29.84 -9.12
CA ASP A 522 -4.66 -31.02 -9.08
C ASP A 522 -5.64 -31.03 -7.88
N PHE A 523 -5.83 -29.88 -7.23
CA PHE A 523 -6.55 -29.82 -5.95
C PHE A 523 -8.00 -29.34 -6.06
N TYR A 524 -8.23 -28.19 -6.70
CA TYR A 524 -9.55 -27.54 -6.74
C TYR A 524 -10.51 -28.24 -7.69
N SER A 525 -11.80 -28.21 -7.33
CA SER A 525 -12.89 -28.76 -8.15
C SER A 525 -13.19 -27.89 -9.38
N ASN A 526 -12.84 -26.59 -9.35
CA ASN A 526 -12.93 -25.67 -10.49
C ASN A 526 -11.59 -25.55 -11.21
N ASP A 527 -11.52 -26.08 -12.43
CA ASP A 527 -10.29 -26.11 -13.24
C ASP A 527 -9.72 -24.72 -13.59
N ARG A 528 -10.52 -23.65 -13.52
CA ARG A 528 -10.04 -22.28 -13.80
C ARG A 528 -9.45 -21.56 -12.60
N LEU A 529 -9.74 -22.04 -11.39
CA LEU A 529 -9.48 -21.28 -10.16
C LEU A 529 -7.99 -21.03 -9.93
N ILE A 530 -7.12 -21.98 -10.25
CA ILE A 530 -5.66 -21.80 -10.09
C ILE A 530 -5.12 -20.73 -11.04
N GLY A 531 -5.61 -20.70 -12.28
CA GLY A 531 -5.29 -19.64 -13.25
C GLY A 531 -5.72 -18.26 -12.77
N ASP A 532 -6.96 -18.15 -12.31
CA ASP A 532 -7.50 -16.91 -11.75
C ASP A 532 -6.73 -16.45 -10.49
N LEU A 533 -6.26 -17.40 -9.68
CA LEU A 533 -5.43 -17.12 -8.50
C LEU A 533 -4.06 -16.58 -8.87
N VAL A 534 -3.39 -17.15 -9.88
CA VAL A 534 -2.08 -16.64 -10.34
C VAL A 534 -2.20 -15.19 -10.82
N GLU A 535 -3.23 -14.87 -11.58
CA GLU A 535 -3.50 -13.50 -12.04
C GLU A 535 -3.81 -12.57 -10.87
N ALA A 536 -4.69 -12.98 -9.95
CA ALA A 536 -5.05 -12.17 -8.78
C ALA A 536 -3.86 -11.92 -7.85
N VAL A 537 -3.01 -12.93 -7.61
CA VAL A 537 -1.79 -12.78 -6.81
C VAL A 537 -0.81 -11.83 -7.49
N LYS A 538 -0.56 -12.00 -8.80
CA LYS A 538 0.30 -11.10 -9.55
C LYS A 538 -0.21 -9.66 -9.51
N GLN A 539 -1.46 -9.43 -9.89
CA GLN A 539 -2.03 -8.09 -9.98
C GLN A 539 -2.08 -7.39 -8.62
N ARG A 540 -2.58 -8.08 -7.59
CA ARG A 540 -2.95 -7.43 -6.31
C ARG A 540 -1.82 -7.43 -5.28
N LYS A 541 -0.84 -8.33 -5.40
CA LYS A 541 0.22 -8.49 -4.40
C LYS A 541 1.64 -8.28 -4.96
N VAL A 542 1.85 -8.47 -6.26
CA VAL A 542 3.17 -8.23 -6.90
C VAL A 542 3.19 -6.89 -7.61
N ASP A 543 2.23 -6.60 -8.47
CA ASP A 543 2.25 -5.38 -9.30
C ASP A 543 1.81 -4.12 -8.53
N SER A 544 1.11 -4.27 -7.41
CA SER A 544 0.60 -3.17 -6.57
C SER A 544 1.70 -2.30 -5.93
N ILE A 545 2.93 -2.83 -5.84
CA ILE A 545 4.09 -2.11 -5.29
C ILE A 545 4.80 -1.24 -6.33
N ALA A 546 4.46 -1.38 -7.61
CA ALA A 546 5.09 -0.61 -8.66
C ALA A 546 4.72 0.88 -8.54
N PHE A 547 5.70 1.74 -8.73
CA PHE A 547 5.54 3.17 -8.88
C PHE A 547 5.78 3.55 -10.34
N ALA A 548 4.80 4.21 -10.94
CA ALA A 548 5.00 4.92 -12.19
C ALA A 548 4.99 6.40 -11.86
N ALA A 549 6.02 7.17 -12.16
CA ALA A 549 5.92 8.63 -12.10
C ALA A 549 5.23 9.14 -13.37
N SER A 550 4.73 10.38 -13.37
CA SER A 550 4.05 10.95 -14.54
C SER A 550 4.95 11.07 -15.78
N TYR A 551 6.27 11.15 -15.61
CA TYR A 551 7.23 11.34 -16.71
C TYR A 551 8.38 10.34 -16.70
N ASP A 552 8.37 9.38 -15.78
CA ASP A 552 9.37 8.31 -15.68
C ASP A 552 8.61 6.99 -15.47
N ASN A 553 8.76 6.07 -16.43
CA ASN A 553 8.08 4.78 -16.39
C ASN A 553 9.01 3.69 -16.97
N PRO A 554 8.76 2.40 -16.65
CA PRO A 554 9.62 1.32 -17.13
C PRO A 554 9.70 1.17 -18.66
N ALA A 555 8.73 1.68 -19.42
CA ALA A 555 8.74 1.63 -20.88
C ALA A 555 9.79 2.58 -21.48
N ASN A 556 10.05 3.70 -20.81
CA ASN A 556 10.99 4.72 -21.29
C ASN A 556 12.32 4.71 -20.52
N ASN A 557 12.35 4.16 -19.30
CA ASN A 557 13.51 4.07 -18.42
C ASN A 557 13.52 2.76 -17.63
N GLN A 558 13.95 1.68 -18.27
CA GLN A 558 13.97 0.35 -17.65
C GLN A 558 14.90 0.29 -16.42
N ALA A 559 15.93 1.12 -16.36
CA ALA A 559 16.89 1.17 -15.25
C ALA A 559 16.25 1.63 -13.93
N ASN A 560 15.15 2.38 -13.99
CA ASN A 560 14.40 2.82 -12.83
C ASN A 560 13.10 2.01 -12.61
N SER A 561 12.99 0.78 -13.12
CA SER A 561 11.79 -0.02 -12.86
C SER A 561 11.66 -0.41 -11.39
N SER A 562 10.47 -0.17 -10.82
CA SER A 562 10.05 -0.66 -9.51
C SER A 562 9.30 -1.99 -9.57
N GLN A 563 8.97 -2.50 -10.75
CA GLN A 563 8.15 -3.72 -10.86
C GLN A 563 8.98 -4.96 -10.51
N TYR A 564 8.40 -5.87 -9.72
CA TYR A 564 9.02 -7.16 -9.48
C TYR A 564 8.72 -8.14 -10.59
N VAL A 565 9.71 -8.97 -10.90
CA VAL A 565 9.60 -10.03 -11.88
C VAL A 565 9.41 -11.39 -11.19
N ILE A 566 8.62 -12.26 -11.80
CA ILE A 566 8.43 -13.62 -11.29
C ILE A 566 9.35 -14.54 -12.09
N LYS A 567 10.29 -15.17 -11.41
CA LYS A 567 11.34 -16.01 -12.00
C LYS A 567 11.33 -17.43 -11.43
N PRO A 568 11.89 -18.41 -12.15
CA PRO A 568 12.14 -19.74 -11.59
C PRO A 568 13.06 -19.64 -10.36
N VAL A 569 12.89 -20.57 -9.43
CA VAL A 569 13.65 -20.64 -8.17
C VAL A 569 15.15 -20.74 -8.45
N GLY A 570 15.56 -21.63 -9.36
CA GLY A 570 16.98 -21.79 -9.72
C GLY A 570 17.57 -20.55 -10.39
N ALA A 571 16.76 -19.79 -11.15
CA ALA A 571 17.21 -18.55 -11.77
C ALA A 571 17.54 -17.45 -10.74
N ILE A 572 16.77 -17.34 -9.65
CA ILE A 572 17.09 -16.41 -8.56
C ILE A 572 18.28 -16.93 -7.75
N LEU A 573 18.29 -18.23 -7.39
CA LEU A 573 19.39 -18.84 -6.62
C LEU A 573 20.74 -18.78 -7.36
N GLY A 574 20.73 -18.90 -8.68
CA GLY A 574 21.93 -18.84 -9.52
C GLY A 574 22.45 -17.42 -9.76
N ASN A 575 21.72 -16.39 -9.33
CA ASN A 575 22.09 -15.00 -9.56
C ASN A 575 22.97 -14.45 -8.42
N ALA A 576 24.25 -14.85 -8.43
CA ALA A 576 25.24 -14.50 -7.41
C ALA A 576 25.43 -12.99 -7.17
N LYS A 577 25.00 -12.14 -8.11
CA LYS A 577 25.01 -10.67 -7.95
C LYS A 577 24.08 -10.20 -6.83
N TYR A 578 22.94 -10.87 -6.67
CA TYR A 578 21.88 -10.42 -5.75
C TYR A 578 21.71 -11.32 -4.53
N VAL A 579 22.08 -12.60 -4.67
CA VAL A 579 22.03 -13.58 -3.58
C VAL A 579 23.09 -13.28 -2.54
N TYR A 580 22.74 -13.44 -1.26
CA TYR A 580 23.65 -13.23 -0.15
C TYR A 580 23.42 -14.27 0.95
N GLN A 581 24.41 -14.43 1.83
CA GLN A 581 24.30 -15.26 3.02
C GLN A 581 23.63 -14.48 4.15
N TYR A 582 22.67 -15.10 4.83
CA TYR A 582 22.05 -14.57 6.04
C TYR A 582 22.07 -15.61 7.17
N PRO A 583 22.46 -15.24 8.41
CA PRO A 583 23.17 -14.01 8.77
C PRO A 583 24.49 -13.87 8.01
N ILE A 584 24.95 -12.65 7.78
CA ILE A 584 26.25 -12.43 7.11
C ILE A 584 27.40 -12.94 7.99
N ASP A 585 28.52 -13.33 7.36
CA ASP A 585 29.75 -13.65 8.06
C ASP A 585 30.31 -12.40 8.78
N PRO A 586 30.44 -12.40 10.12
CA PRO A 586 30.99 -11.28 10.88
C PRO A 586 32.41 -10.87 10.45
N ALA A 587 33.19 -11.77 9.86
CA ALA A 587 34.53 -11.45 9.36
C ALA A 587 34.49 -10.45 8.19
N THR A 588 33.38 -10.40 7.44
CA THR A 588 33.18 -9.49 6.30
C THR A 588 32.77 -8.07 6.71
N ILE A 589 32.50 -7.85 8.00
CA ILE A 589 32.06 -6.57 8.55
C ILE A 589 33.28 -5.71 8.91
N PRO A 590 33.34 -4.42 8.52
CA PRO A 590 34.40 -3.51 8.95
C PRO A 590 34.54 -3.50 10.49
N THR A 591 35.77 -3.60 11.00
CA THR A 591 36.05 -3.80 12.43
C THR A 591 35.40 -2.75 13.33
N TYR A 592 35.37 -1.49 12.90
CA TYR A 592 34.76 -0.39 13.67
C TYR A 592 33.23 -0.44 13.70
N LEU A 593 32.58 -1.17 12.78
CA LEU A 593 31.13 -1.38 12.76
C LEU A 593 30.69 -2.62 13.54
N ARG A 594 31.62 -3.48 13.98
CA ARG A 594 31.25 -4.69 14.71
C ARG A 594 30.68 -4.38 16.08
N SER A 595 29.73 -5.18 16.57
CA SER A 595 29.15 -4.98 17.92
C SER A 595 30.18 -5.01 19.05
N ASN A 596 31.35 -5.64 18.83
CA ASN A 596 32.45 -5.70 19.79
C ASN A 596 33.50 -4.57 19.62
N ALA A 597 33.27 -3.61 18.73
CA ALA A 597 34.17 -2.47 18.56
C ALA A 597 34.31 -1.64 19.86
N PRO A 598 35.44 -0.93 20.05
CA PRO A 598 35.63 -0.07 21.22
C PRO A 598 34.49 0.94 21.38
N LYS A 599 34.01 1.08 22.62
CA LYS A 599 32.90 1.96 23.01
C LYS A 599 33.44 3.22 23.68
N LEU A 600 32.68 4.31 23.62
CA LEU A 600 33.02 5.54 24.34
C LEU A 600 32.84 5.33 25.85
N VAL A 601 33.90 5.58 26.61
CA VAL A 601 33.86 5.55 28.08
C VAL A 601 33.39 6.91 28.59
N ILE A 602 32.20 6.92 29.17
CA ILE A 602 31.57 8.11 29.76
C ILE A 602 31.49 8.01 31.28
N ASN A 603 31.62 9.16 31.94
CA ASN A 603 31.39 9.38 33.36
C ASN A 603 30.71 10.74 33.54
N ASP A 604 30.35 11.09 34.78
CA ASP A 604 29.62 12.32 35.05
C ASP A 604 30.34 13.61 34.60
N HIS A 605 31.67 13.59 34.48
CA HIS A 605 32.47 14.76 34.09
C HIS A 605 32.47 14.99 32.58
N ASN A 606 32.53 13.93 31.76
CA ASN A 606 32.61 14.05 30.30
C ASN A 606 31.27 13.82 29.58
N PHE A 607 30.25 13.29 30.27
CA PHE A 607 28.96 12.92 29.68
C PHE A 607 28.34 14.04 28.84
N LEU A 608 28.14 15.22 29.45
CA LEU A 608 27.42 16.30 28.78
C LEU A 608 28.21 16.83 27.57
N THR A 609 29.53 16.89 27.67
CA THR A 609 30.41 17.28 26.56
C THR A 609 30.30 16.29 25.40
N GLU A 610 30.37 14.98 25.67
CA GLU A 610 30.31 13.97 24.62
C GLU A 610 28.92 13.88 23.97
N VAL A 611 27.84 14.03 24.73
CA VAL A 611 26.47 14.09 24.20
C VAL A 611 26.25 15.35 23.37
N SER A 612 26.71 16.52 23.85
CA SER A 612 26.52 17.79 23.12
C SER A 612 27.23 17.82 21.77
N LYS A 613 28.32 17.06 21.59
CA LYS A 613 29.00 16.90 20.29
C LYS A 613 28.20 16.05 19.29
N ARG A 614 27.31 15.18 19.76
CA ARG A 614 26.75 14.03 19.00
C ARG A 614 25.22 14.00 18.91
N TYR A 615 24.54 14.90 19.61
CA TYR A 615 23.09 14.97 19.61
C TYR A 615 22.57 16.07 18.70
N ILE A 616 21.90 15.69 17.61
CA ILE A 616 21.12 16.59 16.76
C ILE A 616 19.68 16.56 17.28
N GLY A 617 19.22 17.70 17.81
CA GLY A 617 17.99 17.79 18.58
C GLY A 617 16.74 18.04 17.76
N ASN A 618 15.71 18.55 18.43
CA ASN A 618 14.45 18.96 17.82
C ASN A 618 13.89 20.15 18.63
N PRO A 619 13.29 21.16 17.97
CA PRO A 619 12.85 22.39 18.63
C PRO A 619 11.68 22.18 19.61
N ASP A 620 10.88 21.14 19.41
CA ASP A 620 9.73 20.79 20.24
C ASP A 620 10.13 19.93 21.45
N VAL A 621 11.39 19.47 21.54
CA VAL A 621 11.90 18.62 22.62
C VAL A 621 12.68 19.45 23.63
N GLY A 622 12.12 19.60 24.83
CA GLY A 622 12.71 20.40 25.91
C GLY A 622 12.62 19.76 27.30
N TYR A 623 13.26 20.42 28.27
CA TYR A 623 13.32 20.01 29.69
C TYR A 623 11.95 19.61 30.26
N GLU A 624 10.95 20.47 30.06
CA GLU A 624 9.60 20.23 30.59
C GLU A 624 8.84 19.16 29.81
N ASP A 625 9.24 18.81 28.58
CA ASP A 625 8.50 17.88 27.70
C ASP A 625 8.97 16.43 27.81
N ARG A 626 10.03 16.06 27.07
CA ARG A 626 10.52 14.68 26.91
C ARG A 626 12.05 14.58 27.01
N MET A 627 12.64 15.26 27.99
CA MET A 627 14.08 15.26 28.29
C MET A 627 14.37 14.88 29.75
N LEU A 628 14.24 13.60 30.09
CA LEU A 628 14.37 13.12 31.48
C LEU A 628 15.83 13.05 31.95
N GLY A 629 16.09 13.46 33.19
CA GLY A 629 17.41 13.31 33.83
C GLY A 629 18.44 14.37 33.44
N PHE A 630 18.00 15.45 32.79
CA PHE A 630 18.81 16.64 32.50
C PHE A 630 18.37 17.79 33.38
N SER A 631 19.28 18.66 33.81
CA SER A 631 18.93 19.96 34.39
C SER A 631 18.53 20.95 33.29
N ARG A 632 17.85 22.05 33.67
CA ARG A 632 17.57 23.15 32.72
C ARG A 632 18.84 23.70 32.08
N MET A 633 19.95 23.75 32.83
CA MET A 633 21.25 24.20 32.33
C MET A 633 21.85 23.22 31.31
N ASP A 634 21.70 21.90 31.53
CA ASP A 634 22.17 20.89 30.58
C ASP A 634 21.44 21.03 29.24
N THR A 635 20.11 21.20 29.28
CA THR A 635 19.31 21.35 28.04
C THR A 635 19.63 22.61 27.23
N ARG A 636 20.32 23.61 27.81
CA ARG A 636 20.80 24.78 27.05
C ARG A 636 22.08 24.49 26.27
N ARG A 637 22.82 23.45 26.65
CA ARG A 637 24.07 23.02 25.97
C ARG A 637 23.81 22.01 24.86
N LEU A 638 22.65 21.35 24.89
CA LEU A 638 22.21 20.40 23.88
C LEU A 638 21.55 21.12 22.70
N ASP A 639 21.81 20.62 21.49
CA ASP A 639 21.15 21.12 20.30
C ASP A 639 19.62 20.93 20.38
N LYS A 640 18.90 21.89 19.81
CA LYS A 640 17.45 21.86 19.64
C LYS A 640 17.04 22.30 18.23
N THR A 641 17.99 22.52 17.34
CA THR A 641 17.68 23.03 16.01
C THR A 641 17.17 21.92 15.10
N GLY A 642 17.67 20.69 15.28
CA GLY A 642 17.42 19.59 14.34
C GLY A 642 18.16 19.75 13.02
N LEU A 643 19.18 20.63 13.00
CA LEU A 643 19.99 20.93 11.83
C LEU A 643 21.42 20.43 12.03
N VAL A 644 22.01 19.85 10.99
CA VAL A 644 23.47 19.66 10.92
C VAL A 644 24.11 21.02 10.69
N HIS A 645 25.11 21.39 11.48
CA HIS A 645 25.86 22.62 11.30
C HIS A 645 26.70 22.55 10.01
N THR A 646 26.25 23.27 8.98
CA THR A 646 26.92 23.32 7.68
C THR A 646 26.65 24.64 6.96
N ASN A 647 27.56 25.02 6.08
CA ASN A 647 27.41 26.17 5.19
C ASN A 647 26.82 25.79 3.82
N ASP A 648 26.70 24.49 3.53
CA ASP A 648 26.17 23.98 2.27
C ASP A 648 24.64 24.09 2.24
N ASN A 649 24.08 24.38 1.05
CA ASN A 649 22.64 24.26 0.80
C ASN A 649 22.25 22.78 0.70
N VAL A 650 22.36 22.05 1.81
CA VAL A 650 22.11 20.61 1.90
C VAL A 650 20.95 20.33 2.85
N ILE A 651 20.14 19.33 2.50
CA ILE A 651 19.15 18.72 3.39
C ILE A 651 19.40 17.21 3.46
N PHE A 652 18.85 16.56 4.48
CA PHE A 652 18.96 15.13 4.69
C PHE A 652 17.55 14.52 4.76
N LEU A 653 17.26 13.60 3.85
CA LEU A 653 16.02 12.83 3.87
C LEU A 653 16.21 11.62 4.78
N THR A 654 15.36 11.50 5.79
CA THR A 654 15.43 10.40 6.75
C THR A 654 14.07 9.75 6.96
N PHE A 655 14.04 8.43 7.14
CA PHE A 655 12.83 7.61 7.13
C PHE A 655 12.76 6.72 8.36
N ASP A 656 11.70 6.85 9.12
CA ASP A 656 11.47 6.12 10.37
C ASP A 656 10.52 4.94 10.20
N ASP A 657 10.59 4.06 11.21
CA ASP A 657 9.80 2.85 11.40
C ASP A 657 10.17 1.68 10.48
N TRP A 658 9.16 1.02 9.93
CA TRP A 658 9.25 -0.11 9.02
C TRP A 658 7.92 -0.29 8.30
N GLY A 659 7.97 -0.63 7.02
CA GLY A 659 6.81 -0.95 6.20
C GLY A 659 7.04 -2.21 5.37
N THR A 660 6.08 -2.53 4.52
CA THR A 660 6.24 -3.60 3.52
C THR A 660 6.93 -3.09 2.26
N ASP A 661 7.12 -3.97 1.28
CA ASP A 661 7.55 -3.59 -0.06
C ASP A 661 6.59 -2.55 -0.70
N ALA A 662 5.31 -2.47 -0.30
CA ALA A 662 4.33 -1.57 -0.91
C ALA A 662 4.71 -0.07 -0.83
N PRO A 663 5.03 0.52 0.35
CA PRO A 663 5.53 1.89 0.44
C PRO A 663 7.02 1.99 0.13
N ILE A 664 7.85 1.06 0.65
CA ILE A 664 9.31 1.18 0.59
C ILE A 664 9.82 1.07 -0.85
N ASN A 665 9.27 0.17 -1.67
CA ASN A 665 9.72 0.02 -3.04
C ASN A 665 9.42 1.27 -3.90
N LYS A 666 8.32 1.98 -3.60
CA LYS A 666 7.98 3.26 -4.21
C LYS A 666 8.94 4.36 -3.77
N LEU A 667 9.34 4.34 -2.50
CA LEU A 667 10.34 5.27 -1.99
C LEU A 667 11.71 5.05 -2.65
N LEU A 668 12.17 3.81 -2.74
CA LEU A 668 13.44 3.45 -3.41
C LEU A 668 13.44 3.89 -4.88
N TYR A 669 12.32 3.71 -5.59
CA TYR A 669 12.17 4.25 -6.94
C TYR A 669 12.42 5.76 -6.99
N VAL A 670 11.81 6.54 -6.10
CA VAL A 670 11.91 8.01 -6.11
C VAL A 670 13.34 8.45 -5.78
N LEU A 671 13.97 7.83 -4.79
CA LEU A 671 15.36 8.14 -4.44
C LEU A 671 16.33 7.82 -5.59
N ARG A 672 16.12 6.68 -6.28
CA ARG A 672 16.90 6.29 -7.45
C ARG A 672 16.70 7.21 -8.64
N LYS A 673 15.45 7.57 -8.94
CA LYS A 673 15.08 8.52 -10.01
C LYS A 673 15.88 9.81 -9.91
N HIS A 674 15.95 10.35 -8.70
CA HIS A 674 16.60 11.62 -8.40
C HIS A 674 18.08 11.48 -8.02
N ASN A 675 18.61 10.26 -8.00
CA ASN A 675 19.98 9.95 -7.58
C ASN A 675 20.34 10.59 -6.22
N VAL A 676 19.43 10.51 -5.26
CA VAL A 676 19.59 11.09 -3.93
C VAL A 676 19.72 10.02 -2.84
N PRO A 677 20.60 10.22 -1.85
CA PRO A 677 20.70 9.32 -0.71
C PRO A 677 19.58 9.56 0.31
N GLY A 678 19.37 8.59 1.20
CA GLY A 678 18.48 8.69 2.35
C GLY A 678 19.06 7.93 3.54
N VAL A 679 18.59 8.26 4.75
CA VAL A 679 18.91 7.52 5.98
C VAL A 679 17.66 6.83 6.51
N PHE A 680 17.71 5.52 6.65
CA PHE A 680 16.60 4.71 7.14
C PHE A 680 16.88 4.35 8.60
N PHE A 681 16.09 4.90 9.53
CA PHE A 681 16.13 4.54 10.94
C PHE A 681 15.11 3.43 11.18
N VAL A 682 15.64 2.24 11.39
CA VAL A 682 14.88 1.00 11.25
C VAL A 682 14.36 0.51 12.59
N LEU A 683 13.08 0.14 12.63
CA LEU A 683 12.49 -0.62 13.73
C LEU A 683 12.86 -2.11 13.61
N THR A 684 13.85 -2.56 14.39
CA THR A 684 14.57 -3.81 14.10
C THR A 684 13.79 -5.09 14.37
N HIS A 685 12.74 -5.06 15.19
CA HIS A 685 11.90 -6.24 15.42
C HIS A 685 11.17 -6.67 14.13
N ASN A 686 10.77 -5.71 13.30
CA ASN A 686 10.01 -5.98 12.09
C ASN A 686 10.90 -6.38 10.90
N VAL A 687 12.15 -5.93 10.88
CA VAL A 687 13.11 -6.24 9.81
C VAL A 687 13.43 -7.72 9.69
N MET A 688 13.37 -8.45 10.79
CA MET A 688 13.58 -9.89 10.80
C MET A 688 12.59 -10.63 9.92
N TYR A 689 11.45 -9.99 9.59
CA TYR A 689 10.47 -10.51 8.67
C TYR A 689 10.75 -10.19 7.19
N ASN A 690 11.68 -9.28 6.89
CA ASN A 690 12.05 -8.99 5.51
C ASN A 690 13.50 -8.48 5.41
N PRO A 691 14.49 -9.35 5.72
CA PRO A 691 15.91 -8.97 5.65
C PRO A 691 16.33 -8.61 4.22
N ASN A 692 15.66 -9.19 3.21
CA ASN A 692 15.88 -8.86 1.79
C ASN A 692 15.58 -7.40 1.49
N LEU A 693 14.49 -6.84 2.01
CA LEU A 693 14.13 -5.44 1.81
C LEU A 693 15.12 -4.49 2.49
N LEU A 694 15.53 -4.79 3.74
CA LEU A 694 16.55 -3.98 4.42
C LEU A 694 17.87 -3.99 3.64
N ARG A 695 18.29 -5.18 3.19
CA ARG A 695 19.51 -5.30 2.40
C ARG A 695 19.37 -4.61 1.04
N ALA A 696 18.20 -4.64 0.41
CA ALA A 696 17.90 -3.90 -0.82
C ALA A 696 18.11 -2.39 -0.63
N ILE A 697 17.56 -1.81 0.45
CA ILE A 697 17.77 -0.39 0.82
C ILE A 697 19.28 -0.09 0.91
N ALA A 698 20.04 -0.94 1.58
CA ALA A 698 21.48 -0.75 1.78
C ALA A 698 22.29 -0.85 0.47
N VAL A 699 22.02 -1.85 -0.39
CA VAL A 699 22.77 -2.02 -1.65
C VAL A 699 22.46 -0.94 -2.69
N GLU A 700 21.31 -0.25 -2.55
CA GLU A 700 20.99 0.95 -3.34
C GLU A 700 21.74 2.21 -2.87
N GLY A 701 22.55 2.10 -1.81
CA GLY A 701 23.47 3.15 -1.37
C GLY A 701 22.91 4.05 -0.25
N HIS A 702 21.79 3.67 0.34
CA HIS A 702 21.19 4.39 1.48
C HIS A 702 21.85 3.99 2.81
N GLU A 703 21.79 4.90 3.78
CA GLU A 703 22.35 4.69 5.12
C GLU A 703 21.32 4.03 6.04
N ILE A 704 21.78 3.13 6.90
CA ILE A 704 20.95 2.39 7.86
C ILE A 704 21.35 2.80 9.28
N GLY A 705 20.38 3.29 10.05
CA GLY A 705 20.47 3.56 11.48
C GLY A 705 19.41 2.79 12.27
N SER A 706 19.50 2.79 13.60
CA SER A 706 18.50 2.14 14.46
C SER A 706 17.43 3.12 14.94
N HIS A 707 16.18 2.67 14.93
CA HIS A 707 15.04 3.31 15.59
C HIS A 707 14.52 2.45 16.76
N SER A 708 15.44 1.81 17.50
CA SER A 708 15.19 0.80 18.54
C SER A 708 14.61 -0.52 18.02
N ASP A 709 14.40 -1.48 18.92
CA ASP A 709 13.83 -2.78 18.56
C ASP A 709 12.31 -2.80 18.65
N MET A 710 11.76 -2.28 19.75
CA MET A 710 10.33 -2.36 20.06
C MET A 710 9.62 -0.99 20.05
N HIS A 711 10.26 0.05 19.49
CA HIS A 711 9.75 1.42 19.43
C HIS A 711 9.42 1.99 20.82
N LYS A 712 10.23 1.64 21.83
CA LYS A 712 10.02 2.11 23.20
C LYS A 712 10.67 3.50 23.39
N PRO A 713 9.88 4.54 23.75
CA PRO A 713 10.44 5.86 24.06
C PRO A 713 11.38 5.79 25.25
N MET A 714 12.42 6.64 25.31
CA MET A 714 13.29 6.71 26.50
C MET A 714 12.55 7.22 27.75
N VAL A 715 11.51 8.03 27.55
CA VAL A 715 10.71 8.67 28.60
C VAL A 715 9.27 8.79 28.14
N VAL A 716 8.35 8.57 29.07
CA VAL A 716 6.92 8.84 28.92
C VAL A 716 6.41 9.66 30.11
N ARG A 717 5.18 10.17 30.02
CA ARG A 717 4.51 10.77 31.18
C ARG A 717 3.67 9.73 31.88
N ASP A 718 3.86 9.63 33.18
CA ASP A 718 2.97 8.85 34.04
C ASP A 718 1.55 9.48 33.98
N PRO A 719 0.51 8.73 33.61
CA PRO A 719 -0.82 9.27 33.40
C PRO A 719 -1.51 9.73 34.71
N LYS A 720 -1.04 9.28 35.87
CA LYS A 720 -1.61 9.64 37.18
C LYS A 720 -0.95 10.90 37.76
N THR A 721 0.37 11.00 37.64
CA THR A 721 1.16 12.06 38.27
C THR A 721 1.59 13.15 37.30
N GLY A 722 1.53 12.90 35.99
CA GLY A 722 2.01 13.78 34.93
C GLY A 722 3.55 13.88 34.84
N LYS A 723 4.27 13.21 35.76
CA LYS A 723 5.73 13.24 35.83
C LYS A 723 6.35 12.41 34.70
N GLN A 724 7.48 12.88 34.19
CA GLN A 724 8.30 12.12 33.27
C GLN A 724 8.90 10.90 34.00
N VAL A 725 8.75 9.71 33.43
CA VAL A 725 9.27 8.45 33.96
C VAL A 725 9.95 7.65 32.84
N PRO A 726 11.02 6.89 33.15
CA PRO A 726 11.63 6.02 32.16
C PRO A 726 10.67 4.86 31.84
N THR A 727 10.73 4.35 30.62
CA THR A 727 9.94 3.19 30.18
C THR A 727 10.62 1.86 30.53
N GLN A 728 11.93 1.88 30.75
CA GLN A 728 12.80 0.73 30.97
C GLN A 728 13.90 1.09 31.96
N THR A 729 14.46 0.08 32.61
CA THR A 729 15.72 0.21 33.36
C THR A 729 16.91 0.39 32.41
N LYS A 730 18.06 0.83 32.95
CA LYS A 730 19.29 1.02 32.17
C LYS A 730 19.78 -0.27 31.53
N ASP A 731 19.73 -1.39 32.25
CA ASP A 731 20.22 -2.67 31.76
C ASP A 731 19.31 -3.23 30.66
N GLU A 732 17.98 -3.14 30.84
CA GLU A 732 17.01 -3.54 29.81
C GLU A 732 17.19 -2.73 28.53
N TYR A 733 17.37 -1.41 28.66
CA TYR A 733 17.53 -0.54 27.49
C TYR A 733 18.87 -0.76 26.79
N THR A 734 19.96 -0.97 27.55
CA THR A 734 21.27 -1.33 27.01
C THR A 734 21.21 -2.65 26.24
N ALA A 735 20.54 -3.67 26.78
CA ALA A 735 20.37 -4.96 26.11
C ALA A 735 19.54 -4.84 24.82
N GLU A 736 18.45 -4.07 24.84
CA GLU A 736 17.62 -3.82 23.65
C GLU A 736 18.41 -3.10 22.55
N LEU A 737 19.13 -2.02 22.90
CA LEU A 737 19.93 -1.23 21.97
C LEU A 737 21.04 -2.05 21.31
N ALA A 738 21.71 -2.91 22.07
CA ALA A 738 22.71 -3.84 21.57
C ALA A 738 22.09 -4.87 20.60
N SER A 739 20.96 -5.47 20.98
CA SER A 739 20.21 -6.41 20.14
C SER A 739 19.75 -5.76 18.83
N SER A 740 19.24 -4.53 18.91
CA SER A 740 18.81 -3.74 17.74
C SER A 740 19.96 -3.54 16.75
N TYR A 741 21.12 -3.08 17.23
CA TYR A 741 22.29 -2.89 16.37
C TYR A 741 22.78 -4.21 15.76
N GLN A 742 22.82 -5.29 16.56
CA GLN A 742 23.27 -6.60 16.10
C GLN A 742 22.38 -7.17 14.97
N LYS A 743 21.05 -6.95 15.02
CA LYS A 743 20.14 -7.36 13.93
C LYS A 743 20.46 -6.63 12.62
N LEU A 744 20.75 -5.33 12.69
CA LEU A 744 21.18 -4.56 11.52
C LEU A 744 22.55 -5.05 11.00
N GLU A 745 23.49 -5.26 11.91
CA GLU A 745 24.82 -5.81 11.62
C GLU A 745 24.72 -7.13 10.85
N GLN A 746 23.88 -8.06 11.29
CA GLN A 746 23.67 -9.38 10.67
C GLN A 746 23.07 -9.35 9.25
N ILE A 747 22.45 -8.23 8.84
CA ILE A 747 21.78 -8.11 7.54
C ILE A 747 22.60 -7.24 6.58
N VAL A 748 23.14 -6.11 7.06
CA VAL A 748 23.75 -5.08 6.21
C VAL A 748 25.18 -4.69 6.61
N GLY A 749 25.76 -5.28 7.65
CA GLY A 749 27.07 -4.87 8.18
C GLY A 749 28.23 -4.95 7.18
N ASN A 750 28.13 -5.81 6.17
CA ASN A 750 29.14 -5.93 5.11
C ASN A 750 28.81 -5.15 3.82
N VAL A 751 27.69 -4.44 3.78
CA VAL A 751 27.29 -3.69 2.58
C VAL A 751 28.05 -2.38 2.50
N THR A 752 28.84 -2.23 1.45
CA THR A 752 29.60 -1.01 1.15
C THR A 752 29.30 -0.60 -0.29
N VAL A 753 28.87 0.65 -0.48
CA VAL A 753 28.56 1.22 -1.79
C VAL A 753 29.48 2.41 -2.02
N ASN A 754 30.21 2.43 -3.13
CA ASN A 754 31.18 3.49 -3.45
C ASN A 754 32.21 3.74 -2.33
N GLY A 755 32.72 2.68 -1.71
CA GLY A 755 33.69 2.76 -0.60
C GLY A 755 33.12 3.22 0.73
N LYS A 756 31.79 3.40 0.83
CA LYS A 756 31.11 3.88 2.03
C LYS A 756 30.17 2.80 2.60
N PRO A 757 30.33 2.40 3.88
CA PRO A 757 29.45 1.40 4.49
C PRO A 757 28.03 1.91 4.66
N ALA A 758 27.04 1.08 4.34
CA ALA A 758 25.62 1.42 4.48
C ALA A 758 25.18 1.45 5.95
N LEU A 759 25.67 0.51 6.77
CA LEU A 759 25.41 0.49 8.21
C LEU A 759 26.13 1.67 8.90
N THR A 760 25.40 2.36 9.77
CA THR A 760 25.91 3.46 10.58
C THR A 760 25.70 3.17 12.06
N ARG A 761 26.40 3.92 12.92
CA ARG A 761 26.17 3.93 14.38
C ARG A 761 25.19 5.04 14.77
N PHE A 762 24.25 5.36 13.88
CA PHE A 762 23.23 6.37 14.10
C PHE A 762 22.02 5.77 14.81
N PHE A 763 21.46 6.55 15.73
CA PHE A 763 20.24 6.20 16.45
C PHE A 763 19.24 7.34 16.38
N ARG A 764 17.98 7.02 16.14
CA ARG A 764 16.88 7.96 16.34
C ARG A 764 16.02 7.51 17.52
N PRO A 765 15.83 8.35 18.54
CA PRO A 765 14.96 8.02 19.66
C PRO A 765 13.49 7.88 19.23
N PRO A 766 12.79 6.79 19.59
CA PRO A 766 11.34 6.69 19.39
C PRO A 766 10.62 7.87 20.02
N THR A 767 9.66 8.43 19.29
CA THR A 767 8.93 9.67 19.67
C THR A 767 9.83 10.89 19.91
N LEU A 768 11.10 10.84 19.48
CA LEU A 768 12.14 11.85 19.74
C LEU A 768 12.41 12.09 21.25
N ALA A 769 11.89 11.21 22.11
CA ALA A 769 12.01 11.30 23.56
C ALA A 769 13.42 10.89 23.99
N VAL A 770 14.09 11.75 24.77
CA VAL A 770 15.47 11.53 25.20
C VAL A 770 15.60 11.53 26.71
N SER A 771 16.58 10.79 27.22
CA SER A 771 16.91 10.80 28.65
C SER A 771 18.40 10.65 28.88
N ARG A 772 18.92 11.15 30.01
CA ARG A 772 20.33 10.98 30.41
C ARG A 772 20.73 9.50 30.39
N MET A 773 19.92 8.67 31.04
CA MET A 773 20.11 7.21 31.08
C MET A 773 20.13 6.60 29.66
N GLY A 774 19.25 7.07 28.77
CA GLY A 774 19.20 6.58 27.40
C GLY A 774 20.44 6.93 26.59
N PHE A 775 20.98 8.15 26.71
CA PHE A 775 22.26 8.49 26.11
C PHE A 775 23.42 7.67 26.68
N GLU A 776 23.42 7.41 27.99
CA GLU A 776 24.43 6.55 28.61
C GLU A 776 24.38 5.13 28.02
N ALA A 777 23.18 4.57 27.85
CA ALA A 777 22.98 3.25 27.24
C ALA A 777 23.40 3.22 25.76
N LEU A 778 23.08 4.25 24.99
CA LEU A 778 23.48 4.37 23.58
C LEU A 778 25.01 4.38 23.42
N LEU A 779 25.71 5.21 24.19
CA LEU A 779 27.16 5.29 24.13
C LEU A 779 27.83 3.99 24.64
N ALA A 780 27.26 3.35 25.67
CA ALA A 780 27.71 2.05 26.18
C ALA A 780 27.44 0.87 25.23
N THR A 781 26.57 1.05 24.23
CA THR A 781 26.32 0.06 23.17
C THR A 781 27.05 0.40 21.86
N GLY A 782 27.75 1.53 21.83
CA GLY A 782 28.57 1.94 20.69
C GLY A 782 27.81 2.72 19.61
N TYR A 783 26.62 3.25 19.90
CA TYR A 783 26.04 4.27 19.03
C TYR A 783 26.87 5.56 19.10
N GLU A 784 27.01 6.25 17.98
CA GLU A 784 27.85 7.44 17.84
C GLU A 784 27.04 8.73 17.77
N TYR A 785 25.90 8.73 17.07
CA TYR A 785 25.08 9.93 16.94
C TYR A 785 23.63 9.65 17.26
N THR A 786 23.01 10.55 18.01
CA THR A 786 21.57 10.54 18.29
C THR A 786 20.93 11.67 17.47
N ILE A 787 20.01 11.33 16.57
CA ILE A 787 19.52 12.26 15.54
C ILE A 787 18.00 12.32 15.59
N SER A 788 17.48 13.43 16.13
CA SER A 788 16.04 13.67 16.23
C SER A 788 15.48 14.34 14.97
N GLY A 789 16.08 15.45 14.48
CA GLY A 789 15.62 16.14 13.26
C GLY A 789 14.25 16.84 13.41
N GLU A 790 13.65 17.27 12.30
CA GLU A 790 12.34 17.97 12.25
C GLU A 790 11.27 17.07 11.60
N SER A 791 10.15 16.84 12.29
CA SER A 791 9.05 15.99 11.78
C SER A 791 8.22 16.70 10.72
N THR A 792 8.01 16.01 9.60
CA THR A 792 7.14 16.47 8.51
C THR A 792 5.67 16.11 8.72
N TYR A 793 5.35 15.34 9.76
CA TYR A 793 4.00 14.83 10.05
C TYR A 793 3.31 14.17 8.85
N ASP A 794 4.09 13.50 8.00
CA ASP A 794 3.61 12.80 6.81
C ASP A 794 2.57 11.71 7.12
N TYR A 795 2.70 11.05 8.26
CA TYR A 795 1.70 10.12 8.80
C TYR A 795 0.36 10.76 9.20
N LYS A 796 0.29 12.10 9.28
CA LYS A 796 -0.95 12.87 9.48
C LYS A 796 -1.41 13.58 8.22
N ALA A 797 -0.67 13.48 7.13
CA ALA A 797 -1.02 14.15 5.90
C ALA A 797 -2.32 13.56 5.36
N GLU A 798 -3.29 14.42 5.06
CA GLU A 798 -4.58 13.99 4.51
C GLU A 798 -4.55 13.87 2.99
N ASN A 799 -3.58 14.54 2.34
CA ASN A 799 -3.37 14.50 0.90
C ASN A 799 -1.93 14.94 0.55
N VAL A 800 -1.53 14.66 -0.69
CA VAL A 800 -0.18 14.98 -1.23
C VAL A 800 0.14 16.48 -1.16
N SER A 801 -0.81 17.37 -1.45
CA SER A 801 -0.55 18.81 -1.50
C SER A 801 -0.22 19.39 -0.12
N GLN A 802 -0.95 18.94 0.90
CA GLN A 802 -0.64 19.27 2.29
C GLN A 802 0.76 18.81 2.65
N LEU A 803 1.11 17.55 2.34
CA LEU A 803 2.43 17.01 2.65
C LEU A 803 3.56 17.78 1.95
N VAL A 804 3.40 18.09 0.66
CA VAL A 804 4.36 18.90 -0.09
C VAL A 804 4.62 20.25 0.58
N ASN A 805 3.58 20.92 1.09
CA ASN A 805 3.73 22.18 1.79
C ASN A 805 4.44 22.02 3.13
N THR A 806 4.08 21.00 3.92
CA THR A 806 4.76 20.75 5.20
C THR A 806 6.24 20.44 5.02
N ILE A 807 6.58 19.62 4.01
CA ILE A 807 7.99 19.33 3.69
C ILE A 807 8.72 20.61 3.23
N LYS A 808 8.08 21.48 2.44
CA LYS A 808 8.66 22.79 2.07
C LYS A 808 8.95 23.64 3.29
N ASP A 809 8.06 23.69 4.26
CA ASP A 809 8.27 24.45 5.49
C ASP A 809 9.47 23.92 6.30
N SER A 810 9.79 22.62 6.20
CA SER A 810 11.00 22.03 6.80
C SER A 810 12.28 22.28 5.98
N ILE A 811 12.17 22.54 4.67
CA ILE A 811 13.30 22.81 3.78
C ILE A 811 13.65 24.30 3.74
N TYR A 812 12.65 25.18 3.77
CA TYR A 812 12.82 26.60 3.50
C TYR A 812 12.54 27.48 4.72
N THR A 813 13.26 28.58 4.83
CA THR A 813 12.93 29.66 5.75
C THR A 813 11.72 30.44 5.22
N LYS A 814 11.14 31.32 6.06
CA LYS A 814 10.03 32.20 5.64
C LYS A 814 10.40 33.13 4.47
N ASN A 815 11.70 33.37 4.26
CA ASN A 815 12.20 34.22 3.18
C ASN A 815 12.54 33.41 1.91
N GLY A 816 12.30 32.10 1.90
CA GLY A 816 12.54 31.22 0.74
C GLY A 816 13.97 30.68 0.62
N GLU A 817 14.84 30.95 1.59
CA GLU A 817 16.20 30.40 1.63
C GLU A 817 16.19 28.96 2.17
N VAL A 818 17.15 28.14 1.76
CA VAL A 818 17.29 26.77 2.30
C VAL A 818 17.70 26.83 3.78
N LYS A 819 16.98 26.12 4.64
CA LYS A 819 17.40 25.77 6.00
C LYS A 819 18.55 24.77 5.90
N LYS A 820 19.78 25.29 5.88
CA LYS A 820 20.99 24.50 5.69
C LYS A 820 21.13 23.42 6.77
N GLY A 821 21.37 22.19 6.33
CA GLY A 821 21.52 21.05 7.20
C GLY A 821 20.23 20.48 7.77
N SER A 822 19.05 20.87 7.27
CA SER A 822 17.77 20.30 7.70
C SER A 822 17.78 18.78 7.64
N VAL A 823 17.47 18.13 8.76
CA VAL A 823 17.24 16.69 8.84
C VAL A 823 15.73 16.44 8.88
N LEU A 824 15.16 16.02 7.76
CA LEU A 824 13.72 15.83 7.62
C LEU A 824 13.34 14.43 8.06
N VAL A 825 12.43 14.34 9.03
CA VAL A 825 11.87 13.08 9.51
C VAL A 825 10.58 12.77 8.76
N LEU A 826 10.66 11.73 7.94
CA LEU A 826 9.57 11.13 7.17
C LEU A 826 9.39 9.68 7.66
N HIS A 827 8.33 9.01 7.27
CA HIS A 827 8.06 7.61 7.64
C HIS A 827 8.00 6.73 6.39
N MET A 828 8.17 5.43 6.58
CA MET A 828 8.10 4.42 5.52
C MET A 828 7.08 3.30 5.79
N GLY A 829 6.18 3.49 6.76
CA GLY A 829 5.12 2.54 7.08
C GLY A 829 4.01 2.47 6.03
N ASP A 830 3.21 1.40 6.07
CA ASP A 830 2.14 1.18 5.09
C ASP A 830 1.00 2.21 5.19
N GLY A 831 0.90 2.91 6.32
CA GLY A 831 -0.07 3.99 6.57
C GLY A 831 0.34 5.36 6.04
N VAL A 832 1.48 5.49 5.33
CA VAL A 832 1.98 6.78 4.81
C VAL A 832 2.00 6.83 3.26
N PRO A 833 0.82 6.82 2.60
CA PRO A 833 0.74 6.63 1.15
C PRO A 833 1.34 7.77 0.33
N TYR A 834 1.46 8.97 0.91
CA TYR A 834 1.80 10.19 0.17
C TYR A 834 3.30 10.51 0.11
N THR A 835 4.11 9.91 0.98
CA THR A 835 5.52 10.27 1.13
C THR A 835 6.34 10.13 -0.16
N PRO A 836 6.29 9.00 -0.90
CA PRO A 836 7.01 8.87 -2.17
C PRO A 836 6.57 9.92 -3.20
N ILE A 837 5.26 10.17 -3.30
CA ILE A 837 4.71 11.11 -4.29
C ILE A 837 5.12 12.56 -3.97
N ALA A 838 5.04 12.95 -2.71
CA ALA A 838 5.42 14.30 -2.29
C ALA A 838 6.91 14.57 -2.52
N LEU A 839 7.77 13.58 -2.25
CA LEU A 839 9.21 13.67 -2.53
C LEU A 839 9.49 13.77 -4.03
N ASP A 840 8.84 12.96 -4.87
CA ASP A 840 9.01 13.00 -6.33
C ASP A 840 8.70 14.41 -6.88
N ILE A 841 7.60 15.01 -6.42
CA ILE A 841 7.21 16.37 -6.79
C ILE A 841 8.28 17.40 -6.39
N LEU A 842 8.78 17.31 -5.15
CA LEU A 842 9.71 18.28 -4.60
C LEU A 842 11.10 18.17 -5.22
N LEU A 843 11.60 16.95 -5.41
CA LEU A 843 12.90 16.70 -6.00
C LEU A 843 12.89 17.08 -7.48
N THR A 844 11.85 16.72 -8.24
CA THR A 844 11.66 17.16 -9.63
C THR A 844 11.66 18.70 -9.72
N ALA A 845 10.93 19.37 -8.83
CA ALA A 845 10.89 20.84 -8.81
C ALA A 845 12.23 21.47 -8.43
N ASN A 846 13.02 20.82 -7.57
CA ASN A 846 14.33 21.29 -7.16
C ASN A 846 15.38 21.09 -8.26
N GLU A 847 15.34 19.98 -8.99
CA GLU A 847 16.23 19.69 -10.12
C GLU A 847 16.06 20.69 -11.26
N ALA A 848 14.83 21.18 -11.49
CA ALA A 848 14.54 22.19 -12.51
C ALA A 848 15.13 23.58 -12.21
N LYS A 849 15.59 23.84 -10.98
CA LYS A 849 16.21 25.13 -10.61
C LYS A 849 17.64 25.23 -11.16
N ALA A 850 18.07 26.45 -11.48
CA ALA A 850 19.46 26.72 -11.83
C ALA A 850 20.39 26.47 -10.63
N ASP A 851 21.63 26.04 -10.86
CA ASP A 851 22.62 25.81 -9.79
C ASP A 851 22.95 27.08 -8.99
N SER A 852 22.73 28.26 -9.58
CA SER A 852 22.88 29.56 -8.93
C SER A 852 21.66 29.99 -8.10
N ASP A 853 20.55 29.26 -8.14
CA ASP A 853 19.34 29.60 -7.39
C ASP A 853 19.59 29.38 -5.88
N PRO A 854 19.45 30.42 -5.02
CA PRO A 854 19.72 30.30 -3.59
C PRO A 854 18.75 29.35 -2.87
N SER A 855 17.60 29.05 -3.48
CA SER A 855 16.61 28.08 -3.00
C SER A 855 16.83 26.66 -3.54
N LYS A 856 17.86 26.42 -4.37
CA LYS A 856 18.23 25.07 -4.78
C LYS A 856 18.98 24.38 -3.64
N PHE A 857 18.56 23.17 -3.30
CA PHE A 857 19.21 22.34 -2.30
C PHE A 857 19.81 21.07 -2.92
N LYS A 858 20.77 20.50 -2.21
CA LYS A 858 21.29 19.15 -2.45
C LYS A 858 20.73 18.21 -1.39
N VAL A 859 20.48 16.95 -1.74
CA VAL A 859 20.22 15.92 -0.74
C VAL A 859 21.54 15.25 -0.40
N GLY A 860 21.95 15.35 0.86
CA GLY A 860 23.22 14.86 1.36
C GLY A 860 23.12 13.49 2.01
N ARG A 861 24.25 12.78 2.05
CA ARG A 861 24.45 11.61 2.90
C ARG A 861 24.92 12.08 4.27
N LEU A 862 24.28 11.66 5.35
CA LEU A 862 24.49 12.24 6.68
C LEU A 862 25.90 11.96 7.21
N SER A 863 26.44 10.75 7.01
CA SER A 863 27.83 10.44 7.41
C SER A 863 28.92 11.18 6.61
N ASP A 864 28.57 11.85 5.51
CA ASP A 864 29.53 12.73 4.82
C ASP A 864 29.73 14.05 5.58
N TYR A 865 28.83 14.40 6.50
CA TYR A 865 28.90 15.60 7.34
C TYR A 865 29.22 15.27 8.80
N LEU A 866 28.76 14.13 9.32
CA LEU A 866 29.03 13.66 10.69
C LEU A 866 30.36 12.89 10.79
N LYS A 867 31.45 13.52 10.36
CA LYS A 867 32.79 12.92 10.30
C LYS A 867 33.54 13.02 11.63
N ALA A 868 34.65 12.29 11.74
CA ALA A 868 35.60 12.48 12.83
C ALA A 868 36.03 13.96 12.93
N GLY A 869 35.88 14.56 14.11
CA GLY A 869 36.15 15.98 14.36
C GLY A 869 34.95 16.92 14.19
N TYR A 870 33.82 16.45 13.63
CA TYR A 870 32.56 17.19 13.66
C TYR A 870 32.04 17.35 15.09
N THR A 871 31.40 18.48 15.38
CA THR A 871 30.75 18.72 16.67
C THR A 871 29.45 19.47 16.47
N GLN A 872 28.39 18.94 17.08
CA GLN A 872 27.08 19.59 17.17
C GLN A 872 27.03 20.67 18.27
N MET A 873 28.11 20.83 19.07
CA MET A 873 28.17 21.90 20.06
C MET A 873 28.07 23.27 19.39
N SER A 874 27.23 24.15 19.92
CA SER A 874 27.11 25.54 19.47
C SER A 874 28.47 26.25 19.49
N GLN A 875 28.77 27.05 18.46
CA GLN A 875 30.01 27.84 18.36
C GLN A 875 30.16 28.87 19.50
N HIS A 876 29.06 29.24 20.18
CA HIS A 876 29.11 30.14 21.35
C HIS A 876 29.48 29.42 22.67
N LEU A 877 29.67 28.10 22.64
CA LEU A 877 30.00 27.24 23.79
C LEU A 877 31.32 26.46 23.60
N GLN A 878 32.02 26.68 22.47
CA GLN A 878 33.42 26.30 22.26
C GLN A 878 34.32 27.41 22.79
#